data_AF-A0A543DTU8-F1
#
_entry.id   AF-A0A543DTU8-F1
#
_cell.length_a   1.000
_cell.length_b   1.000
_cell.length_c   1.000
_cell.angle_alpha   90.00
_cell.angle_beta   90.00
_cell.angle_gamma   90.00
#
_symmetry.space_group_name_H-M   'P 1'
#
loop_
_entity.id
_entity.type
_entity.pdbx_description
1 polymer ?
#
loop_
_entity_poly.entity_id
_entity_poly.type
_entity_poly.pdbx_seq_one_letter_code
_entity_poly.pdbx_strand_id
1 'polypeptide(L)'
;MSAQPVNPNLPPDHVTVFIDGQELAAPKGSMIIQAADKAGIPIPRFCYHEKLPIAANCRMCLVEVEKMPKPAPACATPVMDGMKIATRSDKALKSQRNVMEFLLINHPLDCPICDQGGECELQDLSLGYGRSVSRFQERKRVVPDEDIGPLVATEMTRCIQCTRCVRFTADVAGTYELGGMYRGENLQIGTYDGKPLTTEISGNVIDVCPVGALTNKVFQFRARPWELIARESVGFHDPMGSNVFYHSRRGQVLRTVPRENESVNECWLSDRDRYSHQGLYADDRAVKPLQKVDGEWREVSWAEGLSAAAEILRANRGDSVGVLVHPAVSNEEGGLLAKLADGLGTGNLDHRINNRDFSDGAVAEPFALPLAEIEQADVIVLFGTNIRHELPLLHQRIRKAVRNGAKVHVVNPVDFDFAFGIAGKHIVAPSKLGAALSDAALRDVAKAANRAVVIVGGIAENHPQAASLRAAAADYASATGASLCRVPQGANAVGLARHGVLPTGRDVAGMFAEPRSAYVIYGIEPGLDFADTPAASRALASAKVVAFSHFACKSTRDVADVILPIGLLPEIDATLTNLDGKDQRTQAAGKLPGEARDGWKVLRALGGELQLAGFEFTDITGARAVAGTKSVAVAKSAAPASNGQGLELAVTAAIYRIDGTVRRAEALQAHPLNVGDRIVLNPADAQAAGVAEGQMAKVGNGIGTAALPVVVDARVAAGVAWIESGYGATAPLGAGRVTVVSA
;
A
#
# COMPACT_ATOMS: atom_id res chain seq x y z
N MET A 1 2.55 -35.84 -38.26
CA MET A 1 1.13 -36.12 -38.53
C MET A 1 0.31 -35.50 -37.41
N SER A 2 -0.35 -34.37 -37.69
CA SER A 2 -1.23 -33.73 -36.71
C SER A 2 -2.46 -34.61 -36.56
N ALA A 3 -2.68 -35.19 -35.37
CA ALA A 3 -3.96 -35.83 -35.06
C ALA A 3 -5.08 -34.79 -35.29
N GLN A 4 -6.19 -35.22 -35.89
CA GLN A 4 -7.38 -34.38 -35.96
C GLN A 4 -7.89 -34.14 -34.53
N PRO A 5 -8.31 -32.90 -34.19
CA PRO A 5 -8.79 -32.58 -32.85
C PRO A 5 -10.05 -33.39 -32.53
N VAL A 6 -10.15 -33.85 -31.28
CA VAL A 6 -11.29 -34.64 -30.78
C VAL A 6 -12.60 -33.85 -30.91
N ASN A 7 -12.56 -32.54 -30.70
CA ASN A 7 -13.68 -31.64 -30.96
C ASN A 7 -13.27 -30.55 -31.97
N PRO A 8 -13.72 -30.62 -33.23
CA PRO A 8 -13.34 -29.66 -34.27
C PRO A 8 -13.97 -28.27 -34.08
N ASN A 9 -14.91 -28.11 -33.14
CA ASN A 9 -15.58 -26.84 -32.86
C ASN A 9 -14.86 -26.02 -31.77
N LEU A 10 -13.77 -26.52 -31.20
CA LEU A 10 -12.97 -25.75 -30.24
C LEU A 10 -12.10 -24.70 -30.94
N PRO A 11 -11.84 -23.57 -30.27
CA PRO A 11 -10.82 -22.63 -30.72
C PRO A 11 -9.47 -23.33 -30.97
N PRO A 12 -8.67 -22.92 -31.97
CA PRO A 12 -7.43 -23.60 -32.36
C PRO A 12 -6.36 -23.70 -31.25
N ASP A 13 -6.48 -22.83 -30.25
CA ASP A 13 -5.63 -22.74 -29.07
C ASP A 13 -6.15 -23.56 -27.87
N HIS A 14 -7.20 -24.36 -28.05
CA HIS A 14 -7.79 -25.20 -27.01
C HIS A 14 -7.68 -26.69 -27.34
N VAL A 15 -7.74 -27.52 -26.30
CA VAL A 15 -7.77 -28.99 -26.40
C VAL A 15 -8.93 -29.54 -25.58
N THR A 16 -9.50 -30.66 -26.03
CA THR A 16 -10.50 -31.42 -25.28
C THR A 16 -9.80 -32.29 -24.24
N VAL A 17 -10.20 -32.20 -22.97
CA VAL A 17 -9.77 -33.11 -21.91
C VAL A 17 -10.96 -33.70 -21.18
N PHE A 18 -10.80 -34.89 -20.63
CA PHE A 18 -11.81 -35.55 -19.82
C PHE A 18 -11.30 -35.70 -18.39
N ILE A 19 -11.89 -34.98 -17.43
CA ILE A 19 -11.54 -35.09 -16.01
C ILE A 19 -12.71 -35.73 -15.28
N ASP A 20 -12.49 -36.90 -14.68
CA ASP A 20 -13.53 -37.71 -14.00
C ASP A 20 -14.76 -37.99 -14.88
N GLY A 21 -14.54 -38.14 -16.19
CA GLY A 21 -15.58 -38.39 -17.19
C GLY A 21 -16.26 -37.12 -17.72
N GLN A 22 -15.98 -35.95 -17.15
CA GLN A 22 -16.47 -34.67 -17.65
C GLN A 22 -15.60 -34.15 -18.79
N GLU A 23 -16.20 -33.90 -19.96
CA GLU A 23 -15.53 -33.24 -21.09
C GLU A 23 -15.35 -31.75 -20.81
N LEU A 24 -14.12 -31.25 -20.97
CA LEU A 24 -13.71 -29.89 -20.70
C LEU A 24 -12.86 -29.35 -21.85
N ALA A 25 -12.98 -28.05 -22.12
CA ALA A 25 -12.09 -27.33 -23.00
C ALA A 25 -11.03 -26.58 -22.18
N ALA A 26 -9.76 -26.81 -22.47
CA ALA A 26 -8.65 -26.16 -21.79
C ALA A 26 -7.68 -25.52 -22.79
N PRO A 27 -7.12 -24.32 -22.51
CA PRO A 27 -6.09 -23.74 -23.34
C PRO A 27 -4.90 -24.68 -23.50
N LYS A 28 -4.37 -24.79 -24.71
CA LYS A 28 -3.21 -25.63 -25.02
C LYS A 28 -2.02 -25.20 -24.17
N GLY A 29 -1.40 -26.16 -23.47
CA GLY A 29 -0.28 -25.91 -22.58
C GLY A 29 -0.67 -25.59 -21.13
N SER A 30 -1.95 -25.45 -20.80
CA SER A 30 -2.39 -25.37 -19.40
C SER A 30 -2.07 -26.68 -18.66
N MET A 31 -1.87 -26.61 -17.36
CA MET A 31 -1.67 -27.81 -16.54
C MET A 31 -3.02 -28.46 -16.20
N ILE A 32 -3.03 -29.77 -15.94
CA ILE A 32 -4.24 -30.50 -15.51
C ILE A 32 -4.92 -29.79 -14.33
N ILE A 33 -4.13 -29.30 -13.35
CA ILE A 33 -4.69 -28.66 -12.15
C ILE A 33 -5.44 -27.37 -12.48
N GLN A 34 -4.99 -26.60 -13.46
CA GLN A 34 -5.64 -25.35 -13.89
C GLN A 34 -6.96 -25.65 -14.60
N ALA A 35 -6.98 -26.69 -15.45
CA ALA A 35 -8.20 -27.14 -16.10
C ALA A 35 -9.22 -27.67 -15.07
N ALA A 36 -8.75 -28.41 -14.05
CA ALA A 36 -9.59 -28.90 -12.96
C ALA A 36 -10.17 -27.77 -12.11
N ASP A 37 -9.36 -26.78 -11.72
CA ASP A 37 -9.79 -25.61 -10.93
C ASP A 37 -10.88 -24.82 -11.65
N LYS A 38 -10.69 -24.56 -12.95
CA LYS A 38 -11.67 -23.86 -13.79
C LYS A 38 -13.00 -24.63 -13.91
N ALA A 39 -12.96 -25.95 -13.78
CA ALA A 39 -14.14 -26.82 -13.78
C ALA A 39 -14.73 -27.06 -12.38
N GLY A 40 -14.13 -26.51 -11.31
CA GLY A 40 -14.55 -26.76 -9.94
C GLY A 40 -14.25 -28.17 -9.43
N ILE A 41 -13.31 -28.89 -10.05
CA ILE A 41 -12.92 -30.26 -9.68
C ILE A 41 -11.73 -30.19 -8.71
N PRO A 42 -11.91 -30.52 -7.41
CA PRO A 42 -10.86 -30.33 -6.41
C PRO A 42 -9.77 -31.39 -6.50
N ILE A 43 -8.54 -30.95 -6.78
CA ILE A 43 -7.33 -31.77 -6.66
C ILE A 43 -6.52 -31.33 -5.42
N PRO A 44 -6.14 -32.24 -4.50
CA PRO A 44 -5.43 -31.85 -3.28
C PRO A 44 -4.00 -31.37 -3.58
N ARG A 45 -3.53 -30.32 -2.89
CA ARG A 45 -2.27 -29.64 -3.21
C ARG A 45 -1.68 -28.93 -1.98
N PHE A 46 -0.35 -28.75 -1.99
CA PHE A 46 0.36 -27.95 -0.99
C PHE A 46 1.42 -27.01 -1.56
N CYS A 47 2.11 -27.40 -2.64
CA CYS A 47 3.14 -26.56 -3.23
C CYS A 47 2.62 -25.75 -4.42
N TYR A 48 1.49 -26.13 -5.02
CA TYR A 48 0.90 -25.36 -6.12
C TYR A 48 0.17 -24.15 -5.55
N HIS A 49 0.40 -22.99 -6.14
CA HIS A 49 -0.34 -21.75 -5.94
C HIS A 49 -0.40 -21.09 -7.31
N GLU A 50 -1.56 -20.58 -7.73
CA GLU A 50 -1.77 -20.09 -9.10
C GLU A 50 -0.78 -18.99 -9.50
N LYS A 51 -0.51 -18.08 -8.56
CA LYS A 51 0.41 -16.95 -8.76
C LYS A 51 1.91 -17.26 -8.58
N LEU A 52 2.28 -18.52 -8.31
CA LEU A 52 3.69 -18.91 -8.12
C LEU A 52 4.14 -19.90 -9.22
N PRO A 53 5.42 -19.88 -9.64
CA PRO A 53 5.92 -20.87 -10.59
C PRO A 53 5.73 -22.31 -10.11
N ILE A 54 5.47 -23.23 -11.02
CA ILE A 54 5.21 -24.63 -10.70
C ILE A 54 6.49 -25.34 -10.23
N ALA A 55 6.42 -26.05 -9.10
CA ALA A 55 7.55 -26.79 -8.53
C ALA A 55 7.33 -28.32 -8.42
N ALA A 56 6.09 -28.76 -8.18
CA ALA A 56 5.74 -30.16 -7.92
C ALA A 56 6.47 -30.84 -6.72
N ASN A 57 6.90 -30.06 -5.72
CA ASN A 57 7.60 -30.57 -4.53
C ASN A 57 6.78 -31.56 -3.69
N CYS A 58 5.51 -31.24 -3.42
CA CYS A 58 4.72 -32.01 -2.44
C CYS A 58 4.19 -33.35 -2.96
N ARG A 59 4.02 -33.50 -4.29
CA ARG A 59 3.34 -34.65 -4.92
C ARG A 59 1.91 -34.93 -4.40
N MET A 60 1.27 -34.01 -3.69
CA MET A 60 -0.11 -34.21 -3.21
C MET A 60 -1.14 -34.25 -4.36
N CYS A 61 -0.87 -33.54 -5.45
CA CYS A 61 -1.77 -33.46 -6.61
C CYS A 61 -1.66 -34.62 -7.61
N LEU A 62 -1.21 -35.81 -7.18
CA LEU A 62 -1.05 -36.96 -8.07
C LEU A 62 -2.42 -37.45 -8.55
N VAL A 63 -2.60 -37.56 -9.87
CA VAL A 63 -3.81 -38.05 -10.53
C VAL A 63 -3.47 -39.20 -11.48
N GLU A 64 -4.45 -40.05 -11.79
CA GLU A 64 -4.27 -41.07 -12.81
C GLU A 64 -4.60 -40.50 -14.19
N VAL A 65 -3.70 -40.75 -15.15
CA VAL A 65 -3.88 -40.34 -16.54
C VAL A 65 -3.85 -41.61 -17.39
N GLU A 66 -4.84 -41.76 -18.28
CA GLU A 66 -4.93 -42.92 -19.17
C GLU A 66 -3.61 -43.09 -19.95
N LYS A 67 -3.14 -44.34 -20.06
CA LYS A 67 -1.88 -44.71 -20.73
C LYS A 67 -0.59 -44.20 -20.06
N MET A 68 -0.66 -43.60 -18.87
CA MET A 68 0.53 -43.31 -18.06
C MET A 68 0.77 -44.40 -16.98
N PRO A 69 1.99 -44.97 -16.89
CA PRO A 69 2.26 -46.09 -15.99
C PRO A 69 2.25 -45.67 -14.50
N LYS A 70 2.58 -44.42 -14.19
CA LYS A 70 2.60 -43.86 -12.83
C LYS A 70 1.61 -42.69 -12.72
N PRO A 71 1.06 -42.41 -11.53
CA PRO A 71 0.28 -41.19 -11.32
C PRO A 71 1.10 -39.97 -11.67
N ALA A 72 0.47 -39.01 -12.34
CA ALA A 72 1.12 -37.79 -12.83
C ALA A 72 0.82 -36.62 -11.88
N PRO A 73 1.78 -35.72 -11.63
CA PRO A 73 1.53 -34.52 -10.85
C PRO A 73 0.63 -33.57 -11.66
N ALA A 74 -0.61 -33.36 -11.24
CA ALA A 74 -1.56 -32.51 -11.97
C ALA A 74 -1.05 -31.07 -12.15
N CYS A 75 -0.26 -30.57 -11.19
CA CYS A 75 0.29 -29.22 -11.25
C CYS A 75 1.36 -28.98 -12.31
N ALA A 76 2.01 -30.03 -12.82
CA ALA A 76 3.15 -29.92 -13.74
C ALA A 76 2.99 -30.76 -15.01
N THR A 77 1.81 -31.35 -15.21
CA THR A 77 1.50 -32.15 -16.39
C THR A 77 0.60 -31.31 -17.29
N PRO A 78 1.06 -30.91 -18.49
CA PRO A 78 0.23 -30.16 -19.42
C PRO A 78 -0.88 -31.03 -19.99
N VAL A 79 -2.02 -30.40 -20.28
CA VAL A 79 -3.15 -31.05 -20.94
C VAL A 79 -2.83 -31.38 -22.40
N MET A 80 -3.37 -32.49 -22.89
CA MET A 80 -3.30 -32.91 -24.29
C MET A 80 -4.70 -33.22 -24.81
N ASP A 81 -4.91 -33.10 -26.11
CA ASP A 81 -6.20 -33.38 -26.72
C ASP A 81 -6.59 -34.87 -26.56
N GLY A 82 -7.83 -35.10 -26.12
CA GLY A 82 -8.35 -36.42 -25.77
C GLY A 82 -7.83 -37.01 -24.46
N MET A 83 -7.04 -36.27 -23.68
CA MET A 83 -6.45 -36.77 -22.43
C MET A 83 -7.55 -37.08 -21.41
N LYS A 84 -7.54 -38.31 -20.87
CA LYS A 84 -8.46 -38.72 -19.80
C LYS A 84 -7.74 -38.83 -18.47
N ILE A 85 -8.29 -38.16 -17.48
CA ILE A 85 -7.74 -37.99 -16.14
C ILE A 85 -8.77 -38.47 -15.12
N ALA A 86 -8.36 -39.34 -14.22
CA ALA A 86 -9.15 -39.74 -13.06
C ALA A 86 -8.48 -39.19 -11.79
N THR A 87 -9.15 -38.29 -11.09
CA THR A 87 -8.61 -37.62 -9.89
C THR A 87 -8.82 -38.47 -8.64
N ARG A 88 -9.82 -39.36 -8.66
CA ARG A 88 -10.25 -40.18 -7.52
C ARG A 88 -10.17 -41.70 -7.77
N SER A 89 -9.36 -42.15 -8.71
CA SER A 89 -9.12 -43.60 -8.88
C SER A 89 -8.40 -44.19 -7.66
N ASP A 90 -8.48 -45.51 -7.48
CA ASP A 90 -7.76 -46.21 -6.40
C ASP A 90 -6.26 -45.91 -6.41
N LYS A 91 -5.68 -45.82 -7.61
CA LYS A 91 -4.27 -45.51 -7.83
C LYS A 91 -3.92 -44.09 -7.38
N ALA A 92 -4.76 -43.11 -7.73
CA ALA A 92 -4.60 -41.71 -7.32
C ALA A 92 -4.74 -41.57 -5.80
N LEU A 93 -5.85 -42.05 -5.22
CA LEU A 93 -6.14 -41.96 -3.79
C LEU A 93 -5.08 -42.65 -2.94
N LYS A 94 -4.60 -43.84 -3.34
CA LYS A 94 -3.52 -44.54 -2.62
C LYS A 94 -2.22 -43.73 -2.63
N SER A 95 -1.91 -43.08 -3.74
CA SER A 95 -0.70 -42.25 -3.86
C SER A 95 -0.79 -40.99 -3.00
N GLN A 96 -1.94 -40.31 -3.03
CA GLN A 96 -2.21 -39.12 -2.22
C GLN A 96 -2.16 -39.44 -0.71
N ARG A 97 -2.73 -40.57 -0.28
CA ARG A 97 -2.66 -41.05 1.12
C ARG A 97 -1.24 -41.36 1.56
N ASN A 98 -0.42 -41.95 0.69
CA ASN A 98 0.99 -42.20 1.00
C ASN A 98 1.79 -40.90 1.11
N VAL A 99 1.53 -39.92 0.23
CA VAL A 99 2.14 -38.59 0.31
C VAL A 99 1.76 -37.88 1.62
N MET A 100 0.48 -37.91 1.99
CA MET A 100 0.03 -37.35 3.27
C MET A 100 0.75 -37.98 4.45
N GLU A 101 0.95 -39.30 4.44
CA GLU A 101 1.71 -39.97 5.49
C GLU A 101 3.17 -39.49 5.55
N PHE A 102 3.86 -39.37 4.40
CA PHE A 102 5.23 -38.81 4.36
C PHE A 102 5.33 -37.38 4.86
N LEU A 103 4.31 -36.55 4.63
CA LEU A 103 4.29 -35.19 5.18
C LEU A 103 4.14 -35.22 6.71
N LEU A 104 3.31 -36.13 7.23
CA LEU A 104 3.03 -36.25 8.66
C LEU A 104 4.11 -37.00 9.46
N ILE A 105 5.01 -37.78 8.83
CA ILE A 105 6.07 -38.49 9.59
C ILE A 105 6.95 -37.51 10.36
N ASN A 106 7.29 -36.36 9.75
CA ASN A 106 8.19 -35.36 10.33
C ASN A 106 7.48 -34.07 10.75
N HIS A 107 6.16 -33.95 10.55
CA HIS A 107 5.37 -32.83 11.07
C HIS A 107 5.06 -33.05 12.57
N PRO A 108 5.18 -32.03 13.44
CA PRO A 108 4.92 -32.16 14.87
C PRO A 108 3.41 -32.22 15.15
N LEU A 109 3.03 -32.72 16.32
CA LEU A 109 1.63 -32.78 16.77
C LEU A 109 1.20 -31.48 17.45
N ASP A 110 1.59 -30.36 16.86
CA ASP A 110 1.41 -29.02 17.42
C ASP A 110 0.05 -28.41 17.12
N CYS A 111 -0.84 -29.10 16.40
CA CYS A 111 -2.14 -28.55 15.99
C CYS A 111 -2.90 -27.81 17.11
N PRO A 112 -2.90 -28.26 18.38
CA PRO A 112 -3.56 -27.53 19.46
C PRO A 112 -2.92 -26.18 19.81
N ILE A 113 -1.60 -26.03 19.64
CA ILE A 113 -0.85 -24.80 19.96
C ILE A 113 -0.70 -23.91 18.72
N CYS A 114 -0.50 -24.51 17.55
CA CYS A 114 -0.27 -23.87 16.25
C CYS A 114 -1.29 -22.76 15.96
N ASP A 115 -0.82 -21.54 15.66
CA ASP A 115 -1.66 -20.36 15.42
C ASP A 115 -2.71 -20.60 14.31
N GLN A 116 -2.27 -21.14 13.17
CA GLN A 116 -3.11 -21.49 12.02
C GLN A 116 -3.96 -22.77 12.22
N GLY A 117 -4.01 -23.34 13.42
CA GLY A 117 -4.95 -24.43 13.71
C GLY A 117 -6.38 -23.97 13.40
N GLY A 118 -7.07 -24.71 12.51
CA GLY A 118 -8.40 -24.36 11.98
C GLY A 118 -8.42 -23.68 10.62
N GLU A 119 -7.29 -23.23 10.10
CA GLU A 119 -7.14 -22.64 8.75
C GLU A 119 -5.92 -23.19 8.00
N CYS A 120 -5.41 -24.35 8.45
CA CYS A 120 -4.21 -24.98 7.92
C CYS A 120 -4.58 -25.96 6.79
N GLU A 121 -4.12 -25.72 5.56
CA GLU A 121 -4.36 -26.63 4.43
C GLU A 121 -3.91 -28.07 4.76
N LEU A 122 -2.82 -28.25 5.50
CA LEU A 122 -2.34 -29.58 5.90
C LEU A 122 -3.31 -30.29 6.83
N GLN A 123 -3.91 -29.56 7.77
CA GLN A 123 -4.91 -30.10 8.67
C GLN A 123 -6.12 -30.57 7.87
N ASP A 124 -6.66 -29.72 7.00
CA ASP A 124 -7.87 -30.01 6.22
C ASP A 124 -7.67 -31.20 5.28
N LEU A 125 -6.57 -31.23 4.54
CA LEU A 125 -6.27 -32.35 3.64
C LEU A 125 -5.93 -33.63 4.42
N SER A 126 -5.39 -33.55 5.64
CA SER A 126 -5.13 -34.74 6.47
C SER A 126 -6.43 -35.42 6.92
N LEU A 127 -7.53 -34.69 7.10
CA LEU A 127 -8.82 -35.29 7.45
C LEU A 127 -9.37 -36.18 6.33
N GLY A 128 -9.15 -35.79 5.06
CA GLY A 128 -9.63 -36.56 3.90
C GLY A 128 -8.64 -37.62 3.38
N TYR A 129 -7.34 -37.34 3.45
CA TYR A 129 -6.29 -38.16 2.84
C TYR A 129 -5.30 -38.75 3.85
N GLY A 130 -5.39 -38.41 5.13
CA GLY A 130 -4.58 -38.99 6.19
C GLY A 130 -5.09 -40.36 6.64
N ARG A 131 -4.25 -41.09 7.36
CA ARG A 131 -4.63 -42.33 8.06
C ARG A 131 -4.98 -41.99 9.50
N SER A 132 -5.87 -42.77 10.11
CA SER A 132 -6.20 -42.64 11.53
C SER A 132 -5.05 -43.01 12.48
N VAL A 133 -4.11 -43.85 12.02
CA VAL A 133 -2.96 -44.31 12.81
C VAL A 133 -1.67 -44.11 12.01
N SER A 134 -0.69 -43.45 12.64
CA SER A 134 0.67 -43.33 12.09
C SER A 134 1.41 -44.66 12.23
N ARG A 135 2.06 -45.10 11.15
CA ARG A 135 2.97 -46.26 11.19
C ARG A 135 4.40 -45.87 11.59
N PHE A 136 4.70 -44.57 11.57
CA PHE A 136 6.01 -44.02 11.91
C PHE A 136 6.17 -43.94 13.43
N GLN A 137 7.15 -44.66 13.97
CA GLN A 137 7.45 -44.76 15.41
C GLN A 137 8.85 -44.22 15.78
N GLU A 138 9.55 -43.61 14.81
CA GLU A 138 10.88 -43.06 15.01
C GLU A 138 10.82 -41.62 15.54
N ARG A 139 11.98 -41.09 15.91
CA ARG A 139 12.11 -39.70 16.35
C ARG A 139 11.91 -38.76 15.16
N LYS A 140 10.95 -37.85 15.29
CA LYS A 140 10.72 -36.77 14.32
C LYS A 140 11.89 -35.80 14.31
N ARG A 141 12.21 -35.24 13.15
CA ARG A 141 13.16 -34.12 13.04
C ARG A 141 12.64 -32.89 13.79
N VAL A 142 13.57 -32.05 14.25
CA VAL A 142 13.30 -30.74 14.86
C VAL A 142 14.17 -29.72 14.15
N VAL A 143 13.60 -28.56 13.84
CA VAL A 143 14.27 -27.46 13.15
C VAL A 143 14.22 -26.23 14.05
N PRO A 144 15.35 -25.52 14.25
CA PRO A 144 15.35 -24.27 15.01
C PRO A 144 14.60 -23.17 14.27
N ASP A 145 14.03 -22.24 15.02
CA ASP A 145 13.32 -21.09 14.49
C ASP A 145 14.27 -19.89 14.36
N GLU A 146 14.20 -19.21 13.21
CA GLU A 146 15.01 -18.04 12.89
C GLU A 146 14.19 -16.76 13.10
N ASP A 147 14.81 -15.72 13.67
CA ASP A 147 14.16 -14.41 13.73
C ASP A 147 14.30 -13.67 12.40
N ILE A 148 13.28 -13.79 11.55
CA ILE A 148 13.23 -13.15 10.23
C ILE A 148 12.56 -11.77 10.26
N GLY A 149 12.52 -11.12 11.43
CA GLY A 149 12.05 -9.74 11.57
C GLY A 149 10.69 -9.61 12.28
N PRO A 150 10.16 -8.38 12.40
CA PRO A 150 9.05 -8.09 13.31
C PRO A 150 7.67 -8.53 12.80
N LEU A 151 7.54 -8.94 11.54
CA LEU A 151 6.25 -9.17 10.87
C LEU A 151 5.85 -10.64 10.80
N VAL A 152 6.82 -11.53 10.58
CA VAL A 152 6.60 -12.96 10.36
C VAL A 152 7.29 -13.75 11.47
N ALA A 153 6.53 -14.63 12.11
CA ALA A 153 7.06 -15.60 13.08
C ALA A 153 7.34 -16.94 12.38
N THR A 154 8.37 -17.64 12.84
CA THR A 154 8.83 -18.90 12.27
C THR A 154 8.65 -20.02 13.28
N GLU A 155 8.14 -21.16 12.79
CA GLU A 155 7.92 -22.40 13.52
C GLU A 155 8.30 -23.55 12.58
N MET A 156 9.58 -23.63 12.24
CA MET A 156 10.09 -24.34 11.06
C MET A 156 10.07 -25.86 11.22
N THR A 157 9.88 -26.36 12.44
CA THR A 157 9.56 -27.78 12.67
C THR A 157 8.24 -28.16 12.00
N ARG A 158 7.28 -27.23 11.88
CA ARG A 158 5.99 -27.42 11.17
C ARG A 158 6.13 -27.33 9.65
N CYS A 159 7.22 -26.77 9.12
CA CYS A 159 7.41 -26.58 7.69
C CYS A 159 7.46 -27.94 6.96
N ILE A 160 6.75 -28.02 5.83
CA ILE A 160 6.73 -29.20 4.94
C ILE A 160 7.62 -29.03 3.69
N GLN A 161 8.51 -28.02 3.69
CA GLN A 161 9.47 -27.74 2.62
C GLN A 161 8.83 -27.63 1.22
N CYS A 162 7.61 -27.10 1.13
CA CYS A 162 6.89 -26.96 -0.14
C CYS A 162 7.47 -25.87 -1.07
N THR A 163 8.33 -25.00 -0.51
CA THR A 163 8.99 -23.85 -1.14
C THR A 163 8.05 -22.78 -1.71
N ARG A 164 6.80 -22.69 -1.25
CA ARG A 164 5.90 -21.58 -1.65
C ARG A 164 6.46 -20.21 -1.24
N CYS A 165 6.91 -20.05 0.01
CA CYS A 165 7.51 -18.81 0.51
C CYS A 165 8.82 -18.42 -0.21
N VAL A 166 9.68 -19.39 -0.54
CA VAL A 166 10.89 -19.18 -1.34
C VAL A 166 10.52 -18.67 -2.74
N ARG A 167 9.57 -19.32 -3.42
CA ARG A 167 9.09 -18.85 -4.74
C ARG A 167 8.38 -17.50 -4.66
N PHE A 168 7.68 -17.20 -3.56
CA PHE A 168 7.10 -15.88 -3.37
C PHE A 168 8.18 -14.80 -3.30
N THR A 169 9.16 -14.96 -2.40
CA THR A 169 10.24 -13.96 -2.23
C THR A 169 11.12 -13.83 -3.47
N ALA A 170 11.35 -14.93 -4.20
CA ALA A 170 12.11 -14.93 -5.44
C ALA A 170 11.32 -14.36 -6.63
N ASP A 171 10.10 -14.83 -6.86
CA ASP A 171 9.39 -14.57 -8.10
C ASP A 171 8.45 -13.37 -8.04
N VAL A 172 7.74 -13.21 -6.91
CA VAL A 172 6.75 -12.15 -6.70
C VAL A 172 7.40 -10.91 -6.10
N ALA A 173 8.10 -11.04 -4.97
CA ALA A 173 8.77 -9.91 -4.32
C ALA A 173 10.07 -9.50 -5.03
N GLY A 174 10.86 -10.48 -5.47
CA GLY A 174 12.11 -10.25 -6.19
C GLY A 174 13.35 -10.01 -5.34
N THR A 175 13.29 -10.31 -4.04
CA THR A 175 14.38 -10.07 -3.08
C THR A 175 15.22 -11.32 -2.79
N TYR A 176 14.73 -12.52 -3.12
CA TYR A 176 15.45 -13.80 -2.95
C TYR A 176 15.95 -14.09 -1.51
N GLU A 177 15.24 -13.57 -0.51
CA GLU A 177 15.68 -13.60 0.89
C GLU A 177 15.51 -14.97 1.55
N LEU A 178 14.45 -15.72 1.18
CA LEU A 178 14.23 -17.08 1.68
C LEU A 178 14.83 -18.11 0.72
N GLY A 179 15.57 -19.05 1.29
CA GLY A 179 16.22 -20.14 0.56
C GLY A 179 16.03 -21.51 1.21
N GLY A 180 16.40 -22.56 0.48
CA GLY A 180 16.51 -23.92 1.00
C GLY A 180 17.97 -24.26 1.32
N MET A 181 18.26 -24.58 2.57
CA MET A 181 19.59 -24.99 3.05
C MET A 181 19.63 -26.49 3.28
N TYR A 182 20.81 -27.11 3.12
CA TYR A 182 21.02 -28.56 3.22
C TYR A 182 20.23 -29.37 2.16
N ARG A 183 20.05 -30.67 2.38
CA ARG A 183 19.41 -31.61 1.44
C ARG A 183 18.70 -32.76 2.16
N GLY A 184 17.75 -33.41 1.47
CA GLY A 184 17.01 -34.55 2.01
C GLY A 184 16.09 -34.13 3.16
N GLU A 185 15.99 -34.96 4.19
CA GLU A 185 15.19 -34.66 5.39
C GLU A 185 15.72 -33.48 6.22
N ASN A 186 17.01 -33.14 6.04
CA ASN A 186 17.66 -32.01 6.71
C ASN A 186 17.43 -30.68 5.99
N LEU A 187 16.67 -30.64 4.89
CA LEU A 187 16.32 -29.41 4.20
C LEU A 187 15.60 -28.44 5.14
N GLN A 188 16.16 -27.23 5.27
CA GLN A 188 15.60 -26.15 6.07
C GLN A 188 15.27 -24.97 5.18
N ILE A 189 14.18 -24.28 5.49
CA ILE A 189 13.77 -23.05 4.79
C ILE A 189 14.00 -21.90 5.76
N GLY A 190 14.58 -20.79 5.29
CA GLY A 190 15.00 -19.68 6.14
C GLY A 190 15.91 -18.72 5.39
N THR A 191 16.59 -17.87 6.15
CA THR A 191 17.52 -16.84 5.68
C THR A 191 18.95 -17.28 5.95
N TYR A 192 19.79 -17.40 4.91
CA TYR A 192 21.13 -17.95 5.10
C TYR A 192 22.05 -17.06 5.96
N ASP A 193 21.89 -15.74 5.86
CA ASP A 193 22.67 -14.76 6.62
C ASP A 193 22.00 -14.34 7.93
N GLY A 194 20.87 -14.98 8.29
CA GLY A 194 20.11 -14.70 9.51
C GLY A 194 19.49 -13.30 9.55
N LYS A 195 19.41 -12.60 8.41
CA LYS A 195 18.84 -11.25 8.36
C LYS A 195 17.31 -11.31 8.28
N PRO A 196 16.64 -10.27 8.79
CA PRO A 196 15.19 -10.14 8.64
C PRO A 196 14.79 -10.01 7.16
N LEU A 197 13.53 -10.33 6.87
CA LEU A 197 12.92 -9.98 5.58
C LEU A 197 12.85 -8.45 5.44
N THR A 198 13.24 -7.98 4.27
CA THR A 198 13.36 -6.56 3.89
C THR A 198 12.54 -6.23 2.65
N THR A 199 11.80 -7.18 2.08
CA THR A 199 10.70 -6.87 1.16
C THR A 199 9.52 -6.22 1.90
N GLU A 200 8.92 -5.23 1.27
CA GLU A 200 7.74 -4.45 1.68
C GLU A 200 6.41 -5.19 1.49
N ILE A 201 6.45 -6.43 1.01
CA ILE A 201 5.32 -7.35 0.86
C ILE A 201 5.60 -8.69 1.56
N SER A 202 6.41 -8.68 2.63
CA SER A 202 6.90 -9.88 3.31
C SER A 202 5.80 -10.71 3.95
N GLY A 203 4.77 -10.08 4.50
CA GLY A 203 3.67 -10.74 5.19
C GLY A 203 2.85 -11.69 4.32
N ASN A 204 2.93 -11.59 2.99
CA ASN A 204 2.27 -12.54 2.09
C ASN A 204 2.91 -13.93 2.13
N VAL A 205 4.13 -14.09 2.68
CA VAL A 205 4.70 -15.43 2.92
C VAL A 205 3.85 -16.25 3.89
N ILE A 206 3.05 -15.60 4.74
CA ILE A 206 2.10 -16.23 5.67
C ILE A 206 0.92 -16.81 4.89
N ASP A 207 0.35 -16.05 3.96
CA ASP A 207 -0.83 -16.48 3.20
C ASP A 207 -0.49 -17.61 2.22
N VAL A 208 0.70 -17.58 1.62
CA VAL A 208 1.14 -18.68 0.75
C VAL A 208 1.60 -19.90 1.54
N CYS A 209 1.84 -19.80 2.85
CA CYS A 209 2.31 -20.94 3.64
C CYS A 209 1.13 -21.87 3.97
N PRO A 210 1.11 -23.12 3.46
CA PRO A 210 -0.02 -24.04 3.64
C PRO A 210 -0.09 -24.66 5.05
N VAL A 211 0.82 -24.25 5.94
CA VAL A 211 1.02 -24.80 7.28
C VAL A 211 1.39 -23.69 8.24
N GLY A 212 1.17 -23.87 9.54
CA GLY A 212 1.51 -22.85 10.56
C GLY A 212 3.00 -22.72 10.89
N ALA A 213 3.87 -22.78 9.87
CA ALA A 213 5.32 -22.59 9.98
C ALA A 213 5.73 -21.12 9.80
N LEU A 214 4.98 -20.36 9.01
CA LEU A 214 5.16 -18.91 8.86
C LEU A 214 3.84 -18.26 9.24
N THR A 215 3.83 -17.50 10.33
CA THR A 215 2.60 -16.94 10.91
C THR A 215 2.73 -15.45 11.14
N ASN A 216 1.60 -14.76 11.32
CA ASN A 216 1.59 -13.33 11.57
C ASN A 216 2.06 -13.05 13.01
N LYS A 217 3.28 -12.49 13.16
CA LYS A 217 3.92 -12.27 14.47
C LYS A 217 3.13 -11.32 15.37
N VAL A 218 2.40 -10.36 14.79
CA VAL A 218 1.55 -9.41 15.52
C VAL A 218 0.26 -10.08 16.03
N PHE A 219 -0.31 -10.98 15.23
CA PHE A 219 -1.58 -11.66 15.51
C PHE A 219 -1.43 -12.94 16.35
N GLN A 220 -0.30 -13.64 16.23
CA GLN A 220 -0.15 -15.02 16.72
C GLN A 220 -0.70 -15.22 18.13
N PHE A 221 -1.49 -16.27 18.31
CA PHE A 221 -2.10 -16.70 19.58
C PHE A 221 -3.10 -15.72 20.20
N ARG A 222 -3.46 -14.62 19.51
CA ARG A 222 -4.50 -13.70 20.01
C ARG A 222 -5.90 -14.29 19.86
N ALA A 223 -6.17 -15.04 18.80
CA ALA A 223 -7.48 -15.66 18.54
C ALA A 223 -7.35 -16.89 17.62
N ARG A 224 -8.38 -17.73 17.59
CA ARG A 224 -8.51 -18.80 16.60
C ARG A 224 -9.30 -18.35 15.37
N PRO A 225 -9.05 -18.94 14.20
CA PRO A 225 -9.72 -18.55 12.96
C PRO A 225 -11.26 -18.59 13.05
N TRP A 226 -11.82 -19.58 13.73
CA TRP A 226 -13.28 -19.73 13.92
C TRP A 226 -13.90 -18.74 14.92
N GLU A 227 -13.09 -17.98 15.66
CA GLU A 227 -13.58 -16.88 16.52
C GLU A 227 -13.67 -15.54 15.78
N LEU A 228 -13.06 -15.44 14.60
CA LEU A 228 -12.92 -14.21 13.85
C LEU A 228 -14.12 -13.99 12.93
N ILE A 229 -14.55 -12.73 12.84
CA ILE A 229 -15.50 -12.28 11.84
C ILE A 229 -14.71 -11.55 10.76
N ALA A 230 -14.80 -12.02 9.52
CA ALA A 230 -14.21 -11.34 8.38
C ALA A 230 -15.16 -10.21 7.90
N ARG A 231 -14.61 -9.01 7.73
CA ARG A 231 -15.32 -7.84 7.17
C ARG A 231 -14.57 -7.32 5.96
N GLU A 232 -15.29 -7.16 4.85
CA GLU A 232 -14.72 -6.65 3.61
C GLU A 232 -14.37 -5.16 3.74
N SER A 233 -13.16 -4.80 3.33
CA SER A 233 -12.71 -3.40 3.34
C SER A 233 -11.61 -3.15 2.31
N VAL A 234 -10.97 -1.98 2.39
CA VAL A 234 -9.82 -1.58 1.58
C VAL A 234 -8.66 -1.06 2.44
N GLY A 235 -7.44 -1.23 1.96
CA GLY A 235 -6.28 -0.44 2.41
C GLY A 235 -6.49 1.03 2.06
N PHE A 236 -6.00 1.92 2.92
CA PHE A 236 -6.26 3.37 2.82
C PHE A 236 -5.01 4.23 2.96
N HIS A 237 -3.86 3.59 2.79
CA HIS A 237 -2.56 4.20 2.95
C HIS A 237 -2.01 4.71 1.61
N ASP A 238 -2.41 4.09 0.50
CA ASP A 238 -2.03 4.51 -0.85
C ASP A 238 -3.23 4.49 -1.82
N PRO A 239 -3.10 5.15 -2.99
CA PRO A 239 -4.19 5.25 -3.96
C PRO A 239 -4.55 3.94 -4.69
N MET A 240 -3.89 2.80 -4.45
CA MET A 240 -4.36 1.52 -5.05
C MET A 240 -5.65 1.06 -4.39
N GLY A 241 -5.75 1.25 -3.07
CA GLY A 241 -6.87 0.77 -2.27
C GLY A 241 -6.98 -0.76 -2.28
N SER A 242 -5.91 -1.47 -1.91
CA SER A 242 -5.84 -2.93 -1.85
C SER A 242 -7.07 -3.53 -1.17
N ASN A 243 -7.68 -4.58 -1.73
CA ASN A 243 -8.82 -5.20 -1.08
C ASN A 243 -8.38 -6.11 0.07
N VAL A 244 -9.04 -5.93 1.22
CA VAL A 244 -8.70 -6.64 2.46
C VAL A 244 -9.94 -7.26 3.11
N PHE A 245 -9.70 -8.28 3.93
CA PHE A 245 -10.56 -8.60 5.03
C PHE A 245 -9.93 -8.14 6.34
N TYR A 246 -10.67 -7.36 7.12
CA TYR A 246 -10.36 -7.14 8.52
C TYR A 246 -11.00 -8.26 9.34
N HIS A 247 -10.16 -9.04 10.01
CA HIS A 247 -10.62 -10.09 10.91
C HIS A 247 -10.76 -9.51 12.30
N SER A 248 -11.98 -9.44 12.81
CA SER A 248 -12.27 -8.87 14.11
C SER A 248 -12.88 -9.85 15.10
N ARG A 249 -12.63 -9.61 16.38
CA ARG A 249 -13.25 -10.33 17.50
C ARG A 249 -13.66 -9.30 18.55
N ARG A 250 -14.93 -9.34 18.98
CA ARG A 250 -15.49 -8.42 20.00
C ARG A 250 -15.23 -6.93 19.67
N GLY A 251 -15.32 -6.57 18.40
CA GLY A 251 -15.13 -5.19 17.93
C GLY A 251 -13.67 -4.74 17.85
N GLN A 252 -12.69 -5.64 18.01
CA GLN A 252 -11.28 -5.36 17.76
C GLN A 252 -10.84 -6.06 16.48
N VAL A 253 -10.35 -5.32 15.48
CA VAL A 253 -9.54 -5.84 14.38
C VAL A 253 -8.25 -6.42 14.92
N LEU A 254 -8.02 -7.72 14.73
CA LEU A 254 -6.86 -8.45 15.24
C LEU A 254 -5.83 -8.76 14.15
N ARG A 255 -6.25 -8.86 12.89
CA ARG A 255 -5.37 -8.98 11.73
C ARG A 255 -6.07 -8.53 10.46
N THR A 256 -5.26 -8.25 9.45
CA THR A 256 -5.69 -7.98 8.07
C THR A 256 -5.17 -9.09 7.17
N VAL A 257 -6.02 -9.60 6.28
CA VAL A 257 -5.65 -10.60 5.26
C VAL A 257 -6.10 -10.12 3.87
N PRO A 258 -5.43 -10.54 2.78
CA PRO A 258 -5.83 -10.15 1.43
C PRO A 258 -7.25 -10.61 1.11
N ARG A 259 -7.99 -9.78 0.38
CA ARG A 259 -9.17 -10.19 -0.37
C ARG A 259 -8.83 -10.16 -1.84
N GLU A 260 -9.14 -11.23 -2.55
CA GLU A 260 -8.72 -11.39 -3.94
C GLU A 260 -9.42 -10.38 -4.86
N ASN A 261 -8.63 -9.66 -5.68
CA ASN A 261 -9.11 -8.81 -6.76
C ASN A 261 -8.02 -8.65 -7.83
N GLU A 262 -8.19 -9.33 -8.95
CA GLU A 262 -7.28 -9.29 -10.11
C GLU A 262 -7.04 -7.89 -10.68
N SER A 263 -8.01 -6.98 -10.55
CA SER A 263 -7.89 -5.62 -11.05
C SER A 263 -7.11 -4.67 -10.14
N VAL A 264 -6.87 -5.07 -8.89
CA VAL A 264 -6.16 -4.27 -7.88
C VAL A 264 -4.94 -5.04 -7.38
N ASN A 265 -5.11 -5.87 -6.36
CA ASN A 265 -4.01 -6.45 -5.58
C ASN A 265 -3.75 -7.94 -5.86
N GLU A 266 -4.42 -8.57 -6.84
CA GLU A 266 -4.43 -10.03 -7.02
C GLU A 266 -4.84 -10.71 -5.71
N CYS A 267 -3.90 -11.32 -4.98
CA CYS A 267 -4.07 -11.90 -3.65
C CYS A 267 -3.02 -11.38 -2.66
N TRP A 268 -2.37 -10.24 -2.95
CA TRP A 268 -1.26 -9.69 -2.18
C TRP A 268 -1.68 -8.46 -1.37
N LEU A 269 -0.92 -8.15 -0.31
CA LEU A 269 -0.98 -6.89 0.42
C LEU A 269 0.41 -6.30 0.59
N SER A 270 0.51 -4.97 0.64
CA SER A 270 1.67 -4.33 1.25
C SER A 270 1.74 -4.66 2.73
N ASP A 271 2.93 -4.71 3.30
CA ASP A 271 3.09 -4.90 4.75
C ASP A 271 2.45 -3.74 5.52
N ARG A 272 2.46 -2.54 4.94
CA ARG A 272 1.74 -1.40 5.47
C ARG A 272 0.23 -1.68 5.63
N ASP A 273 -0.44 -2.13 4.56
CA ASP A 273 -1.88 -2.47 4.62
C ASP A 273 -2.17 -3.63 5.58
N ARG A 274 -1.24 -4.60 5.68
CA ARG A 274 -1.40 -5.78 6.53
C ARG A 274 -1.32 -5.45 8.02
N TYR A 275 -0.34 -4.63 8.41
CA TYR A 275 0.02 -4.43 9.82
C TYR A 275 -0.40 -3.07 10.39
N SER A 276 -0.91 -2.13 9.59
CA SER A 276 -1.37 -0.83 10.07
C SER A 276 -2.49 -0.90 11.11
N HIS A 277 -3.25 -2.00 11.15
CA HIS A 277 -4.29 -2.22 12.16
C HIS A 277 -3.78 -2.11 13.61
N GLN A 278 -2.48 -2.32 13.86
CA GLN A 278 -1.88 -2.10 15.17
C GLN A 278 -2.00 -0.64 15.62
N GLY A 279 -1.92 0.31 14.69
CA GLY A 279 -2.05 1.74 14.96
C GLY A 279 -3.45 2.20 15.37
N LEU A 280 -4.48 1.36 15.19
CA LEU A 280 -5.86 1.65 15.63
C LEU A 280 -5.97 1.80 17.16
N TYR A 281 -5.08 1.13 17.89
CA TYR A 281 -5.11 1.04 19.35
C TYR A 281 -3.99 1.82 20.03
N ALA A 282 -3.45 2.83 19.35
CA ALA A 282 -2.45 3.71 19.94
C ALA A 282 -2.98 4.48 21.15
N ASP A 283 -2.11 4.79 22.11
CA ASP A 283 -2.50 5.46 23.35
C ASP A 283 -2.98 6.90 23.13
N ASP A 284 -2.55 7.55 22.04
CA ASP A 284 -2.92 8.93 21.71
C ASP A 284 -4.15 9.06 20.80
N ARG A 285 -4.95 7.99 20.65
CA ARG A 285 -6.24 8.03 19.94
C ARG A 285 -7.14 9.11 20.55
N ALA A 286 -7.78 9.90 19.68
CA ALA A 286 -8.77 10.87 20.13
C ALA A 286 -10.06 10.11 20.53
N VAL A 287 -10.36 10.07 21.83
CA VAL A 287 -11.48 9.29 22.39
C VAL A 287 -12.66 10.13 22.83
N LYS A 288 -12.47 11.43 23.09
CA LYS A 288 -13.51 12.37 23.51
C LYS A 288 -13.26 13.75 22.90
N PRO A 289 -14.30 14.59 22.75
CA PRO A 289 -14.11 15.98 22.39
C PRO A 289 -13.20 16.70 23.39
N LEU A 290 -12.26 17.49 22.86
CA LEU A 290 -11.36 18.32 23.66
C LEU A 290 -11.55 19.78 23.26
N GLN A 291 -11.53 20.67 24.24
CA GLN A 291 -11.54 22.11 24.02
C GLN A 291 -10.41 22.76 24.82
N LYS A 292 -9.77 23.76 24.21
CA LYS A 292 -8.77 24.59 24.89
C LYS A 292 -9.47 25.76 25.58
N VAL A 293 -9.38 25.81 26.90
CA VAL A 293 -9.93 26.89 27.74
C VAL A 293 -8.79 27.48 28.55
N ASP A 294 -8.56 28.79 28.41
CA ASP A 294 -7.45 29.50 29.06
C ASP A 294 -6.06 28.88 28.79
N GLY A 295 -5.89 28.30 27.60
CA GLY A 295 -4.65 27.64 27.17
C GLY A 295 -4.51 26.18 27.62
N GLU A 296 -5.40 25.67 28.47
CA GLU A 296 -5.38 24.30 28.97
C GLU A 296 -6.40 23.40 28.26
N TRP A 297 -6.05 22.14 28.08
CA TRP A 297 -6.94 21.15 27.47
C TRP A 297 -7.96 20.62 28.50
N ARG A 298 -9.23 20.66 28.14
CA ARG A 298 -10.32 20.05 28.91
C ARG A 298 -11.08 19.05 28.04
N GLU A 299 -11.39 17.89 28.62
CA GLU A 299 -12.41 17.00 28.07
C GLU A 299 -13.77 17.66 28.22
N VAL A 300 -14.54 17.70 27.13
CA VAL A 300 -15.87 18.31 27.10
C VAL A 300 -16.88 17.34 26.49
N SER A 301 -18.17 17.58 26.75
CA SER A 301 -19.23 16.82 26.10
C SER A 301 -19.29 17.11 24.60
N TRP A 302 -19.93 16.22 23.84
CA TRP A 302 -20.18 16.44 22.41
C TRP A 302 -20.95 17.74 22.12
N ALA A 303 -21.90 18.11 22.98
CA ALA A 303 -22.66 19.35 22.81
C ALA A 303 -21.77 20.59 22.99
N GLU A 304 -20.94 20.61 24.02
CA GLU A 304 -19.99 21.71 24.28
C GLU A 304 -18.93 21.81 23.16
N GLY A 305 -18.35 20.68 22.75
CA GLY A 305 -17.36 20.64 21.67
C GLY A 305 -17.92 21.11 20.33
N LEU A 306 -19.14 20.69 19.97
CA LEU A 306 -19.82 21.15 18.77
C LEU A 306 -20.21 22.62 18.85
N SER A 307 -20.68 23.11 20.01
CA SER A 307 -20.98 24.53 20.22
C SER A 307 -19.73 25.38 20.04
N ALA A 308 -18.61 25.00 20.66
CA ALA A 308 -17.33 25.69 20.53
C ALA A 308 -16.84 25.73 19.07
N ALA A 309 -16.92 24.61 18.36
CA ALA A 309 -16.59 24.56 16.93
C ALA A 309 -17.50 25.46 16.10
N ALA A 310 -18.82 25.42 16.35
CA ALA A 310 -19.79 26.25 15.65
C ALA A 310 -19.60 27.74 15.94
N GLU A 311 -19.27 28.13 17.18
CA GLU A 311 -18.95 29.52 17.54
C GLU A 311 -17.75 30.04 16.75
N ILE A 312 -16.66 29.27 16.68
CA ILE A 312 -15.48 29.62 15.87
C ILE A 312 -15.88 29.84 14.40
N LEU A 313 -16.71 28.96 13.83
CA LEU A 313 -17.13 29.01 12.43
C LEU A 313 -18.29 29.99 12.15
N ARG A 314 -19.04 30.43 13.16
CA ARG A 314 -19.99 31.56 13.03
C ARG A 314 -19.25 32.89 13.04
N ALA A 315 -18.21 33.00 13.86
CA ALA A 315 -17.34 34.17 13.91
C ALA A 315 -16.46 34.33 12.66
N ASN A 316 -16.23 33.25 11.90
CA ASN A 316 -15.37 33.23 10.72
C ASN A 316 -16.10 32.60 9.52
N ARG A 317 -16.33 33.38 8.47
CA ARG A 317 -17.02 32.95 7.24
C ARG A 317 -16.37 33.56 6.00
N GLY A 318 -16.72 33.05 4.83
CA GLY A 318 -16.17 33.56 3.58
C GLY A 318 -14.66 33.29 3.48
N ASP A 319 -13.91 34.30 3.01
CA ASP A 319 -12.46 34.17 2.84
C ASP A 319 -11.67 34.02 4.16
N SER A 320 -12.29 34.22 5.34
CA SER A 320 -11.59 34.15 6.63
C SER A 320 -11.45 32.73 7.20
N VAL A 321 -12.04 31.72 6.55
CA VAL A 321 -11.97 30.31 6.98
C VAL A 321 -11.34 29.44 5.90
N GLY A 322 -10.38 28.58 6.30
CA GLY A 322 -9.78 27.54 5.46
C GLY A 322 -10.21 26.15 5.90
N VAL A 323 -10.32 25.21 4.95
CA VAL A 323 -10.66 23.80 5.20
C VAL A 323 -9.59 22.92 4.55
N LEU A 324 -8.81 22.24 5.37
CA LEU A 324 -7.71 21.36 4.96
C LEU A 324 -8.08 19.91 5.24
N VAL A 325 -8.02 19.06 4.22
CA VAL A 325 -8.54 17.69 4.29
C VAL A 325 -7.42 16.68 4.01
N HIS A 326 -7.29 15.65 4.83
CA HIS A 326 -6.35 14.56 4.56
C HIS A 326 -6.78 13.78 3.30
N PRO A 327 -5.88 13.43 2.37
CA PRO A 327 -6.25 12.85 1.08
C PRO A 327 -6.71 11.38 1.14
N ALA A 328 -6.85 10.81 2.34
CA ALA A 328 -7.41 9.47 2.59
C ALA A 328 -8.85 9.49 3.13
N VAL A 329 -9.44 10.69 3.30
CA VAL A 329 -10.81 10.87 3.77
C VAL A 329 -11.81 10.29 2.77
N SER A 330 -12.91 9.74 3.26
CA SER A 330 -13.93 9.08 2.43
C SER A 330 -14.64 10.03 1.46
N ASN A 331 -15.26 9.47 0.41
CA ASN A 331 -16.10 10.20 -0.53
C ASN A 331 -17.26 10.92 0.18
N GLU A 332 -17.88 10.24 1.14
CA GLU A 332 -19.00 10.76 1.94
C GLU A 332 -18.56 11.98 2.77
N GLU A 333 -17.48 11.85 3.54
CA GLU A 333 -16.98 12.93 4.39
C GLU A 333 -16.41 14.08 3.55
N GLY A 334 -15.72 13.78 2.45
CA GLY A 334 -15.22 14.78 1.51
C GLY A 334 -16.33 15.63 0.90
N GLY A 335 -17.40 15.01 0.39
CA GLY A 335 -18.54 15.74 -0.15
C GLY A 335 -19.29 16.56 0.91
N LEU A 336 -19.39 16.05 2.15
CA LEU A 336 -19.95 16.82 3.27
C LEU A 336 -19.06 18.01 3.67
N LEU A 337 -17.73 17.88 3.59
CA LEU A 337 -16.80 18.99 3.78
C LEU A 337 -16.93 20.03 2.66
N ALA A 338 -17.13 19.62 1.41
CA ALA A 338 -17.45 20.53 0.32
C ALA A 338 -18.77 21.28 0.56
N LYS A 339 -19.80 20.58 1.07
CA LYS A 339 -21.07 21.20 1.45
C LYS A 339 -20.94 22.17 2.64
N LEU A 340 -20.12 21.81 3.63
CA LEU A 340 -19.80 22.67 4.77
C LEU A 340 -19.10 23.95 4.31
N ALA A 341 -18.10 23.84 3.43
CA ALA A 341 -17.39 24.97 2.85
C ALA A 341 -18.34 25.91 2.08
N ASP A 342 -19.22 25.35 1.24
CA ASP A 342 -20.26 26.12 0.54
C ASP A 342 -21.17 26.86 1.52
N GLY A 343 -21.62 26.20 2.59
CA GLY A 343 -22.49 26.80 3.62
C GLY A 343 -21.80 27.89 4.45
N LEU A 344 -20.48 27.79 4.65
CA LEU A 344 -19.65 28.83 5.26
C LEU A 344 -19.29 29.95 4.26
N GLY A 345 -19.60 29.78 2.98
CA GLY A 345 -19.27 30.71 1.90
C GLY A 345 -17.79 30.77 1.56
N THR A 346 -16.99 29.77 1.94
CA THR A 346 -15.55 29.74 1.68
C THR A 346 -15.22 28.95 0.43
N GLY A 347 -14.32 29.50 -0.39
CA GLY A 347 -13.67 28.76 -1.49
C GLY A 347 -12.34 28.13 -1.09
N ASN A 348 -11.93 28.26 0.17
CA ASN A 348 -10.62 27.85 0.67
C ASN A 348 -10.70 26.41 1.19
N LEU A 349 -10.96 25.45 0.29
CA LEU A 349 -11.09 24.03 0.60
C LEU A 349 -10.09 23.24 -0.24
N ASP A 350 -9.21 22.45 0.37
CA ASP A 350 -8.23 21.67 -0.40
C ASP A 350 -7.79 20.41 0.34
N HIS A 351 -7.54 19.34 -0.43
CA HIS A 351 -7.00 18.07 0.08
C HIS A 351 -5.54 17.81 -0.32
N ARG A 352 -4.98 18.65 -1.20
CA ARG A 352 -3.65 18.44 -1.82
C ARG A 352 -2.50 18.88 -0.90
N ILE A 353 -2.53 18.43 0.36
CA ILE A 353 -1.58 18.84 1.42
C ILE A 353 -0.14 18.36 1.21
N ASN A 354 0.04 17.35 0.34
CA ASN A 354 1.32 16.80 -0.07
C ASN A 354 1.96 17.59 -1.22
N ASN A 355 1.20 18.41 -1.95
CA ASN A 355 1.68 19.15 -3.09
C ASN A 355 2.25 20.51 -2.66
N ARG A 356 3.15 21.06 -3.49
CA ARG A 356 3.79 22.37 -3.27
C ARG A 356 3.52 23.37 -4.38
N ASP A 357 3.39 22.90 -5.61
CA ASP A 357 3.17 23.74 -6.79
C ASP A 357 1.79 23.48 -7.39
N PHE A 358 0.97 24.52 -7.32
CA PHE A 358 -0.43 24.54 -7.78
C PHE A 358 -0.64 25.47 -8.98
N SER A 359 0.43 26.00 -9.58
CA SER A 359 0.35 27.03 -10.61
C SER A 359 -0.29 26.59 -11.93
N ASP A 360 -0.32 25.28 -12.19
CA ASP A 360 -1.05 24.70 -13.32
C ASP A 360 -2.51 24.35 -12.98
N GLY A 361 -2.87 24.33 -11.69
CA GLY A 361 -4.19 23.91 -11.20
C GLY A 361 -4.41 22.40 -11.27
N ALA A 362 -3.35 21.59 -11.27
CA ALA A 362 -3.46 20.15 -11.40
C ALA A 362 -4.29 19.50 -10.27
N VAL A 363 -5.10 18.52 -10.66
CA VAL A 363 -5.89 17.67 -9.76
C VAL A 363 -5.50 16.21 -9.93
N ALA A 364 -5.91 15.36 -8.99
CA ALA A 364 -5.79 13.92 -9.12
C ALA A 364 -6.75 13.40 -10.20
N GLU A 365 -6.23 12.56 -11.09
CA GLU A 365 -6.97 11.95 -12.19
C GLU A 365 -6.77 10.44 -12.17
N PRO A 366 -7.75 9.65 -12.67
CA PRO A 366 -7.53 8.23 -12.91
C PRO A 366 -6.34 7.99 -13.84
N PHE A 367 -5.65 6.87 -13.67
CA PHE A 367 -4.60 6.44 -14.58
C PHE A 367 -5.12 6.30 -16.01
N ALA A 368 -4.35 6.79 -16.99
CA ALA A 368 -4.67 6.64 -18.40
C ALA A 368 -4.56 5.18 -18.89
N LEU A 369 -3.77 4.35 -18.20
CA LEU A 369 -3.71 2.90 -18.39
C LEU A 369 -4.12 2.22 -17.08
N PRO A 370 -5.16 1.35 -17.08
CA PRO A 370 -5.58 0.66 -15.86
C PRO A 370 -4.44 -0.09 -15.19
N LEU A 371 -4.41 -0.07 -13.86
CA LEU A 371 -3.38 -0.70 -13.04
C LEU A 371 -3.02 -2.12 -13.49
N ALA A 372 -4.03 -2.96 -13.70
CA ALA A 372 -3.86 -4.36 -14.07
C ALA A 372 -3.27 -4.55 -15.48
N GLU A 373 -3.35 -3.55 -16.37
CA GLU A 373 -2.80 -3.62 -17.72
C GLU A 373 -1.33 -3.19 -17.79
N ILE A 374 -0.79 -2.57 -16.73
CA ILE A 374 0.63 -2.17 -16.66
C ILE A 374 1.55 -3.40 -16.73
N GLU A 375 1.11 -4.57 -16.25
CA GLU A 375 1.89 -5.82 -16.32
C GLU A 375 2.11 -6.33 -17.76
N GLN A 376 1.44 -5.72 -18.74
CA GLN A 376 1.51 -6.04 -20.16
C GLN A 376 2.22 -4.93 -20.96
N ALA A 377 2.80 -3.92 -20.31
CA ALA A 377 3.55 -2.87 -20.99
C ALA A 377 4.90 -3.40 -21.51
N ASP A 378 5.33 -2.91 -22.68
CA ASP A 378 6.65 -3.23 -23.24
C ASP A 378 7.73 -2.30 -22.69
N VAL A 379 7.37 -1.03 -22.46
CA VAL A 379 8.27 0.01 -21.93
C VAL A 379 7.58 0.76 -20.81
N ILE A 380 8.27 0.90 -19.68
CA ILE A 380 7.79 1.60 -18.50
C ILE A 380 8.82 2.66 -18.12
N VAL A 381 8.41 3.92 -18.04
CA VAL A 381 9.26 5.02 -17.58
C VAL A 381 8.82 5.46 -16.19
N LEU A 382 9.68 5.28 -15.21
CA LEU A 382 9.48 5.76 -13.84
C LEU A 382 10.08 7.16 -13.71
N PHE A 383 9.23 8.16 -13.49
CA PHE A 383 9.61 9.57 -13.45
C PHE A 383 9.38 10.17 -12.06
N GLY A 384 10.47 10.51 -11.36
CA GLY A 384 10.43 11.13 -10.04
C GLY A 384 9.69 10.28 -9.02
N THR A 385 10.07 9.01 -8.86
CA THR A 385 9.37 8.06 -7.98
C THR A 385 10.32 7.05 -7.35
N ASN A 386 10.08 6.75 -6.07
CA ASN A 386 10.48 5.50 -5.44
C ASN A 386 9.27 4.57 -5.38
N ILE A 387 8.89 4.01 -6.53
CA ILE A 387 7.62 3.27 -6.68
C ILE A 387 7.51 2.07 -5.75
N ARG A 388 8.64 1.48 -5.34
CA ARG A 388 8.70 0.39 -4.37
C ARG A 388 8.13 0.78 -3.01
N HIS A 389 8.43 1.99 -2.54
CA HIS A 389 7.95 2.49 -1.25
C HIS A 389 6.60 3.22 -1.38
N GLU A 390 6.35 3.88 -2.51
CA GLU A 390 5.10 4.62 -2.76
C GLU A 390 3.92 3.67 -3.02
N LEU A 391 4.07 2.72 -3.95
CA LEU A 391 3.04 1.76 -4.36
C LEU A 391 3.62 0.34 -4.48
N PRO A 392 3.89 -0.36 -3.35
CA PRO A 392 4.51 -1.69 -3.32
C PRO A 392 3.89 -2.71 -4.28
N LEU A 393 2.56 -2.72 -4.40
CA LEU A 393 1.87 -3.70 -5.26
C LEU A 393 1.93 -3.30 -6.74
N LEU A 394 2.00 -2.01 -7.08
CA LEU A 394 2.31 -1.59 -8.46
C LEU A 394 3.76 -1.93 -8.81
N HIS A 395 4.69 -1.78 -7.88
CA HIS A 395 6.08 -2.24 -8.06
C HIS A 395 6.14 -3.75 -8.38
N GLN A 396 5.36 -4.57 -7.69
CA GLN A 396 5.20 -6.01 -8.02
C GLN A 396 4.60 -6.24 -9.42
N ARG A 397 3.60 -5.45 -9.86
CA ARG A 397 3.06 -5.53 -11.23
C ARG A 397 4.09 -5.15 -12.29
N ILE A 398 4.91 -4.13 -12.03
CA ILE A 398 6.02 -3.74 -12.91
C ILE A 398 7.04 -4.88 -12.98
N ARG A 399 7.36 -5.55 -11.86
CA ARG A 399 8.21 -6.74 -11.87
C ARG A 399 7.64 -7.84 -12.76
N LYS A 400 6.33 -8.09 -12.69
CA LYS A 400 5.64 -9.05 -13.57
C LYS A 400 5.79 -8.64 -15.05
N ALA A 401 5.65 -7.36 -15.37
CA ALA A 401 5.93 -6.84 -16.72
C ALA A 401 7.38 -7.14 -17.17
N VAL A 402 8.36 -6.87 -16.32
CA VAL A 402 9.79 -7.12 -16.63
C VAL A 402 10.05 -8.60 -16.87
N ARG A 403 9.43 -9.50 -16.09
CA ARG A 403 9.50 -10.95 -16.33
C ARG A 403 8.87 -11.37 -17.66
N ASN A 404 7.89 -10.60 -18.15
CA ASN A 404 7.28 -10.77 -19.47
C ASN A 404 8.07 -10.07 -20.59
N GLY A 405 9.21 -9.44 -20.28
CA GLY A 405 10.12 -8.84 -21.26
C GLY A 405 10.15 -7.31 -21.27
N ALA A 406 9.35 -6.64 -20.42
CA ALA A 406 9.30 -5.18 -20.38
C ALA A 406 10.65 -4.54 -20.06
N LYS A 407 10.90 -3.36 -20.61
CA LYS A 407 12.06 -2.52 -20.33
C LYS A 407 11.67 -1.35 -19.44
N VAL A 408 12.26 -1.29 -18.25
CA VAL A 408 12.03 -0.18 -17.32
C VAL A 408 13.14 0.85 -17.45
N HIS A 409 12.78 2.11 -17.65
CA HIS A 409 13.68 3.25 -17.61
C HIS A 409 13.35 4.12 -16.41
N VAL A 410 14.36 4.71 -15.77
CA VAL A 410 14.18 5.55 -14.59
C VAL A 410 14.75 6.94 -14.83
N VAL A 411 14.01 7.96 -14.42
CA VAL A 411 14.43 9.36 -14.42
C VAL A 411 14.18 9.88 -12.99
N ASN A 412 15.23 9.86 -12.17
CA ASN A 412 15.14 10.05 -10.73
C ASN A 412 16.35 10.84 -10.18
N PRO A 413 16.24 11.45 -8.99
CA PRO A 413 17.39 12.05 -8.30
C PRO A 413 18.24 11.05 -7.52
N VAL A 414 17.72 9.84 -7.30
CA VAL A 414 18.38 8.75 -6.58
C VAL A 414 18.19 7.46 -7.38
N ASP A 415 19.25 6.67 -7.50
CA ASP A 415 19.19 5.32 -8.04
C ASP A 415 18.60 4.35 -6.99
N PHE A 416 17.28 4.37 -6.84
CA PHE A 416 16.57 3.55 -5.85
C PHE A 416 16.74 2.05 -6.11
N ASP A 417 16.72 1.27 -5.02
CA ASP A 417 16.78 -0.19 -5.08
C ASP A 417 15.42 -0.79 -5.47
N PHE A 418 15.25 -1.07 -6.76
CA PHE A 418 14.09 -1.78 -7.28
C PHE A 418 14.39 -3.27 -7.46
N ALA A 419 13.45 -4.13 -7.04
CA ALA A 419 13.56 -5.57 -7.21
C ALA A 419 13.27 -6.05 -8.65
N PHE A 420 13.71 -5.31 -9.67
CA PHE A 420 13.66 -5.71 -11.09
C PHE A 420 14.79 -5.02 -11.89
N GLY A 421 15.11 -5.58 -13.06
CA GLY A 421 16.15 -5.01 -13.93
C GLY A 421 15.74 -3.68 -14.53
N ILE A 422 16.68 -2.72 -14.56
CA ILE A 422 16.50 -1.39 -15.15
C ILE A 422 17.29 -1.33 -16.46
N ALA A 423 16.63 -0.98 -17.56
CA ALA A 423 17.20 -0.91 -18.90
C ALA A 423 17.95 0.40 -19.17
N GLY A 424 17.55 1.50 -18.54
CA GLY A 424 18.23 2.80 -18.66
C GLY A 424 17.97 3.70 -17.46
N LYS A 425 18.96 4.53 -17.12
CA LYS A 425 18.92 5.41 -15.94
C LYS A 425 19.35 6.82 -16.29
N HIS A 426 18.55 7.80 -15.89
CA HIS A 426 18.94 9.20 -15.78
C HIS A 426 18.86 9.59 -14.30
N ILE A 427 20.02 9.52 -13.63
CA ILE A 427 20.15 9.91 -12.21
C ILE A 427 20.66 11.35 -12.15
N VAL A 428 19.74 12.29 -11.98
CA VAL A 428 20.00 13.73 -12.16
C VAL A 428 19.34 14.56 -11.06
N ALA A 429 19.88 15.74 -10.78
CA ALA A 429 19.27 16.67 -9.83
C ALA A 429 17.79 16.96 -10.16
N PRO A 430 16.92 17.19 -9.14
CA PRO A 430 15.49 17.47 -9.34
C PRO A 430 15.20 18.52 -10.42
N SER A 431 15.98 19.61 -10.47
CA SER A 431 15.87 20.68 -11.48
C SER A 431 16.11 20.22 -12.93
N LYS A 432 16.75 19.06 -13.13
CA LYS A 432 17.08 18.49 -14.45
C LYS A 432 16.14 17.35 -14.87
N LEU A 433 15.21 16.93 -14.00
CA LEU A 433 14.31 15.81 -14.29
C LEU A 433 13.48 16.02 -15.56
N GLY A 434 12.87 17.19 -15.74
CA GLY A 434 12.08 17.50 -16.95
C GLY A 434 12.92 17.46 -18.24
N ALA A 435 14.16 17.95 -18.19
CA ALA A 435 15.07 17.88 -19.33
C ALA A 435 15.50 16.44 -19.66
N ALA A 436 15.65 15.58 -18.66
CA ALA A 436 15.99 14.17 -18.87
C ALA A 436 14.89 13.38 -19.61
N LEU A 437 13.61 13.73 -19.46
CA LEU A 437 12.54 13.19 -20.31
C LEU A 437 12.63 13.62 -21.78
N SER A 438 13.42 14.65 -22.08
CA SER A 438 13.67 15.09 -23.46
C SER A 438 14.81 14.35 -24.15
N ASP A 439 15.46 13.41 -23.46
CA ASP A 439 16.49 12.55 -24.06
C ASP A 439 15.94 11.78 -25.27
N ALA A 440 16.66 11.88 -26.40
CA ALA A 440 16.21 11.31 -27.67
C ALA A 440 16.17 9.78 -27.60
N ALA A 441 17.16 9.14 -26.97
CA ALA A 441 17.21 7.69 -26.87
C ALA A 441 16.06 7.15 -26.01
N LEU A 442 15.74 7.81 -24.89
CA LEU A 442 14.59 7.45 -24.06
C LEU A 442 13.27 7.55 -24.84
N ARG A 443 13.07 8.66 -25.57
CA ARG A 443 11.85 8.85 -26.39
C ARG A 443 11.75 7.84 -27.52
N ASP A 444 12.84 7.51 -28.19
CA ASP A 444 12.85 6.57 -29.31
C ASP A 444 12.54 5.14 -28.85
N VAL A 445 13.02 4.73 -27.67
CA VAL A 445 12.65 3.44 -27.06
C VAL A 445 11.16 3.37 -26.78
N ALA A 446 10.55 4.43 -26.22
CA ALA A 446 9.12 4.45 -25.96
C ALA A 446 8.27 4.50 -27.23
N LYS A 447 8.71 5.21 -28.28
CA LYS A 447 8.03 5.24 -29.59
C LYS A 447 8.04 3.89 -30.30
N ALA A 448 9.08 3.09 -30.08
CA ALA A 448 9.22 1.76 -30.69
C ALA A 448 8.37 0.69 -29.99
N ALA A 449 7.83 0.97 -28.80
CA ALA A 449 6.99 0.05 -28.03
C ALA A 449 5.55 0.02 -28.56
N ASN A 450 4.88 -1.13 -28.46
CA ASN A 450 3.44 -1.18 -28.73
C ASN A 450 2.65 -0.60 -27.55
N ARG A 451 3.15 -0.81 -26.33
CA ARG A 451 2.57 -0.27 -25.11
C ARG A 451 3.66 0.35 -24.23
N ALA A 452 3.77 1.67 -24.29
CA ALA A 452 4.60 2.46 -23.40
C ALA A 452 3.75 3.15 -22.32
N VAL A 453 4.27 3.24 -21.10
CA VAL A 453 3.65 3.98 -20.00
C VAL A 453 4.70 4.83 -19.29
N VAL A 454 4.35 6.06 -18.95
CA VAL A 454 5.13 6.92 -18.05
C VAL A 454 4.38 7.08 -16.73
N ILE A 455 5.03 6.69 -15.64
CA ILE A 455 4.49 6.73 -14.28
C ILE A 455 5.18 7.87 -13.53
N VAL A 456 4.40 8.88 -13.14
CA VAL A 456 4.88 10.07 -12.42
C VAL A 456 4.59 9.89 -10.93
N GLY A 457 5.62 9.86 -10.09
CA GLY A 457 5.46 9.64 -8.64
C GLY A 457 5.64 10.89 -7.77
N GLY A 458 5.69 10.64 -6.47
CA GLY A 458 5.64 11.66 -5.43
C GLY A 458 6.77 12.67 -5.46
N ILE A 459 7.98 12.30 -5.91
CA ILE A 459 9.10 13.27 -5.99
C ILE A 459 8.77 14.34 -7.04
N ALA A 460 8.20 13.95 -8.18
CA ALA A 460 7.80 14.90 -9.23
C ALA A 460 6.51 15.65 -8.86
N GLU A 461 5.48 14.96 -8.35
CA GLU A 461 4.18 15.56 -8.01
C GLU A 461 4.24 16.57 -6.85
N ASN A 462 5.16 16.37 -5.91
CA ASN A 462 5.30 17.19 -4.71
C ASN A 462 6.48 18.18 -4.80
N HIS A 463 7.15 18.27 -5.94
CA HIS A 463 8.27 19.17 -6.16
C HIS A 463 7.84 20.66 -6.14
N PRO A 464 8.70 21.60 -5.70
CA PRO A 464 8.42 23.04 -5.84
C PRO A 464 8.24 23.54 -7.29
N GLN A 465 8.61 22.74 -8.28
CA GLN A 465 8.40 23.01 -9.72
C GLN A 465 7.52 21.94 -10.38
N ALA A 466 6.62 21.31 -9.62
CA ALA A 466 5.83 20.18 -10.10
C ALA A 466 5.01 20.49 -11.36
N ALA A 467 4.53 21.73 -11.55
CA ALA A 467 3.80 22.11 -12.76
C ALA A 467 4.66 21.92 -14.02
N SER A 468 5.94 22.31 -13.96
CA SER A 468 6.88 22.12 -15.07
C SER A 468 7.22 20.65 -15.32
N LEU A 469 7.31 19.84 -14.25
CA LEU A 469 7.60 18.41 -14.35
C LEU A 469 6.40 17.64 -14.92
N ARG A 470 5.18 18.00 -14.51
CA ARG A 470 3.93 17.47 -15.08
C ARG A 470 3.79 17.84 -16.56
N ALA A 471 4.10 19.09 -16.93
CA ALA A 471 4.14 19.50 -18.32
C ALA A 471 5.16 18.66 -19.13
N ALA A 472 6.38 18.45 -18.61
CA ALA A 472 7.37 17.61 -19.26
C ALA A 472 6.92 16.15 -19.41
N ALA A 473 6.22 15.58 -18.42
CA ALA A 473 5.65 14.24 -18.50
C ALA A 473 4.49 14.15 -19.51
N ALA A 474 3.64 15.17 -19.60
CA ALA A 474 2.58 15.26 -20.60
C ALA A 474 3.15 15.41 -22.02
N ASP A 475 4.18 16.25 -22.18
CA ASP A 475 4.91 16.40 -23.45
C ASP A 475 5.59 15.09 -23.86
N TYR A 476 6.19 14.37 -22.91
CA TYR A 476 6.75 13.04 -23.15
C TYR A 476 5.68 12.07 -23.65
N ALA A 477 4.58 11.95 -22.90
CA ALA A 477 3.46 11.08 -23.25
C ALA A 477 2.90 11.40 -24.64
N SER A 478 2.68 12.69 -24.95
CA SER A 478 2.21 13.14 -26.26
C SER A 478 3.22 12.84 -27.38
N ALA A 479 4.52 13.05 -27.15
CA ALA A 479 5.56 12.86 -28.15
C ALA A 479 5.89 11.38 -28.43
N THR A 480 5.62 10.47 -27.50
CA THR A 480 5.92 9.03 -27.63
C THR A 480 4.68 8.16 -27.79
N GLY A 481 3.48 8.68 -27.57
CA GLY A 481 2.24 7.89 -27.48
C GLY A 481 2.13 7.06 -26.20
N ALA A 482 2.96 7.34 -25.18
CA ALA A 482 2.90 6.61 -23.91
C ALA A 482 1.67 7.02 -23.09
N SER A 483 1.05 6.06 -22.39
CA SER A 483 0.02 6.38 -21.40
C SER A 483 0.62 7.14 -20.23
N LEU A 484 -0.01 8.23 -19.81
CA LEU A 484 0.40 9.03 -18.66
C LEU A 484 -0.33 8.56 -17.39
N CYS A 485 0.41 8.04 -16.40
CA CYS A 485 -0.13 7.60 -15.12
C CYS A 485 0.50 8.42 -13.99
N ARG A 486 -0.19 9.48 -13.54
CA ARG A 486 0.24 10.30 -12.40
C ARG A 486 -0.27 9.69 -11.11
N VAL A 487 0.63 9.31 -10.20
CA VAL A 487 0.26 8.71 -8.91
C VAL A 487 -0.53 9.73 -8.08
N PRO A 488 -1.81 9.48 -7.74
CA PRO A 488 -2.57 10.38 -6.89
C PRO A 488 -1.93 10.50 -5.50
N GLN A 489 -1.84 11.72 -4.97
CA GLN A 489 -1.16 12.00 -3.70
C GLN A 489 -2.07 11.73 -2.49
N GLY A 490 -2.47 10.46 -2.32
CA GLY A 490 -3.23 9.93 -1.18
C GLY A 490 -4.35 8.98 -1.60
N ALA A 491 -4.81 8.15 -0.66
CA ALA A 491 -5.64 6.98 -0.95
C ALA A 491 -6.98 7.26 -1.64
N ASN A 492 -7.54 8.45 -1.45
CA ASN A 492 -8.80 8.87 -2.04
C ASN A 492 -8.70 10.20 -2.81
N ALA A 493 -7.51 10.61 -3.23
CA ALA A 493 -7.34 11.91 -3.89
C ALA A 493 -8.22 12.08 -5.14
N VAL A 494 -8.41 11.00 -5.93
CA VAL A 494 -9.32 11.00 -7.10
C VAL A 494 -10.77 11.21 -6.66
N GLY A 495 -11.21 10.56 -5.58
CA GLY A 495 -12.56 10.70 -5.04
C GLY A 495 -12.81 12.10 -4.49
N LEU A 496 -11.89 12.61 -3.67
CA LEU A 496 -11.98 13.96 -3.11
C LEU A 496 -12.01 15.03 -4.21
N ALA A 497 -11.24 14.87 -5.30
CA ALA A 497 -11.35 15.74 -6.46
C ALA A 497 -12.74 15.68 -7.12
N ARG A 498 -13.30 14.47 -7.33
CA ARG A 498 -14.65 14.28 -7.90
C ARG A 498 -15.78 14.86 -7.03
N HIS A 499 -15.60 14.84 -5.71
CA HIS A 499 -16.53 15.37 -4.73
C HIS A 499 -16.32 16.87 -4.44
N GLY A 500 -15.44 17.54 -5.20
CA GLY A 500 -15.26 18.99 -5.15
C GLY A 500 -14.47 19.50 -3.95
N VAL A 501 -13.63 18.65 -3.33
CA VAL A 501 -12.70 19.04 -2.27
C VAL A 501 -11.48 19.72 -2.89
N LEU A 502 -11.72 20.84 -3.55
CA LEU A 502 -10.78 21.59 -4.36
C LEU A 502 -11.04 23.09 -4.19
N PRO A 503 -10.00 23.94 -4.28
CA PRO A 503 -10.14 25.34 -3.94
C PRO A 503 -10.78 26.10 -5.10
N THR A 504 -11.78 26.91 -4.81
CA THR A 504 -12.27 27.98 -5.70
C THR A 504 -11.75 29.36 -5.28
N GLY A 505 -11.22 29.48 -4.07
CA GLY A 505 -10.55 30.66 -3.53
C GLY A 505 -9.04 30.47 -3.46
N ARG A 506 -8.54 30.04 -2.30
CA ARG A 506 -7.11 29.81 -2.04
C ARG A 506 -6.82 28.32 -1.89
N ASP A 507 -5.81 27.85 -2.59
CA ASP A 507 -5.23 26.53 -2.39
C ASP A 507 -4.43 26.46 -1.06
N VAL A 508 -3.89 25.28 -0.75
CA VAL A 508 -3.06 25.05 0.45
C VAL A 508 -1.93 26.08 0.58
N ALA A 509 -1.18 26.35 -0.50
CA ALA A 509 -0.06 27.29 -0.47
C ALA A 509 -0.55 28.72 -0.23
N GLY A 510 -1.62 29.15 -0.90
CA GLY A 510 -2.24 30.45 -0.72
C GLY A 510 -2.79 30.65 0.69
N MET A 511 -3.38 29.60 1.29
CA MET A 511 -3.84 29.61 2.68
C MET A 511 -2.68 29.71 3.68
N PHE A 512 -1.48 29.22 3.37
CA PHE A 512 -0.32 29.35 4.27
C PHE A 512 0.45 30.65 4.07
N ALA A 513 0.52 31.15 2.83
CA ALA A 513 1.14 32.43 2.51
C ALA A 513 0.37 33.60 3.12
N GLU A 514 -0.96 33.54 3.08
CA GLU A 514 -1.84 34.48 3.74
C GLU A 514 -2.76 33.72 4.71
N PRO A 515 -2.35 33.53 5.98
CA PRO A 515 -3.11 32.78 6.96
C PRO A 515 -4.55 33.26 7.11
N ARG A 516 -5.46 32.31 7.34
CA ARG A 516 -6.88 32.55 7.60
C ARG A 516 -7.09 32.76 9.09
N SER A 517 -8.18 33.43 9.46
CA SER A 517 -8.55 33.64 10.86
C SER A 517 -8.99 32.35 11.55
N ALA A 518 -9.56 31.41 10.79
CA ALA A 518 -9.90 30.08 11.28
C ALA A 518 -9.59 28.96 10.28
N TYR A 519 -9.34 27.76 10.78
CA TYR A 519 -9.19 26.54 9.99
C TYR A 519 -10.05 25.40 10.52
N VAL A 520 -10.61 24.64 9.59
CA VAL A 520 -11.03 23.26 9.83
C VAL A 520 -9.92 22.35 9.29
N ILE A 521 -9.34 21.51 10.14
CA ILE A 521 -8.44 20.44 9.69
C ILE A 521 -9.12 19.09 9.88
N TYR A 522 -9.07 18.23 8.87
CA TYR A 522 -9.82 16.96 8.87
C TYR A 522 -8.92 15.76 8.60
N GLY A 523 -8.71 14.93 9.61
CA GLY A 523 -7.91 13.71 9.54
C GLY A 523 -6.40 13.93 9.45
N ILE A 524 -5.93 15.17 9.62
CA ILE A 524 -4.53 15.58 9.43
C ILE A 524 -3.77 15.54 10.77
N GLU A 525 -2.53 15.06 10.72
CA GLU A 525 -1.48 15.25 11.74
C GLU A 525 -0.56 16.42 11.31
N PRO A 526 -0.78 17.65 11.82
CA PRO A 526 -0.19 18.87 11.26
C PRO A 526 1.34 18.92 11.28
N GLY A 527 1.96 18.19 12.22
CA GLY A 527 3.41 18.16 12.35
C GLY A 527 4.13 17.31 11.30
N LEU A 528 3.42 16.47 10.55
CA LEU A 528 4.06 15.45 9.70
C LEU A 528 3.39 15.21 8.33
N ASP A 529 2.13 15.59 8.13
CA ASP A 529 1.41 15.31 6.88
C ASP A 529 1.57 16.40 5.80
N PHE A 530 1.90 17.64 6.19
CA PHE A 530 2.04 18.73 5.23
C PHE A 530 3.41 18.69 4.55
N ALA A 531 3.43 18.85 3.23
CA ALA A 531 4.67 19.00 2.47
C ALA A 531 5.47 20.25 2.87
N ASP A 532 4.81 21.30 3.33
CA ASP A 532 5.43 22.49 3.95
C ASP A 532 5.01 22.63 5.42
N THR A 533 5.53 21.74 6.26
CA THR A 533 5.25 21.74 7.70
C THR A 533 5.55 23.07 8.39
N PRO A 534 6.66 23.79 8.09
CA PRO A 534 6.92 25.10 8.68
C PRO A 534 5.86 26.14 8.33
N ALA A 535 5.43 26.23 7.06
CA ALA A 535 4.38 27.16 6.65
C ALA A 535 3.02 26.81 7.28
N ALA A 536 2.67 25.52 7.29
CA ALA A 536 1.45 25.03 7.92
C ALA A 536 1.42 25.36 9.42
N SER A 537 2.52 25.10 10.13
CA SER A 537 2.62 25.36 11.58
C SER A 537 2.47 26.84 11.90
N ARG A 538 3.10 27.75 11.14
CA ARG A 538 2.92 29.20 11.32
C ARG A 538 1.49 29.65 11.06
N ALA A 539 0.88 29.18 9.97
CA ALA A 539 -0.48 29.55 9.60
C ALA A 539 -1.50 29.08 10.66
N LEU A 540 -1.43 27.81 11.05
CA LEU A 540 -2.34 27.21 12.02
C LEU A 540 -2.16 27.80 13.43
N ALA A 541 -0.93 28.08 13.87
CA ALA A 541 -0.67 28.69 15.18
C ALA A 541 -1.19 30.13 15.31
N SER A 542 -1.42 30.82 14.18
CA SER A 542 -1.95 32.18 14.15
C SER A 542 -3.48 32.28 14.07
N ALA A 543 -4.17 31.13 14.02
CA ALA A 543 -5.59 31.04 13.71
C ALA A 543 -6.37 30.27 14.77
N LYS A 544 -7.71 30.33 14.70
CA LYS A 544 -8.59 29.41 15.43
C LYS A 544 -8.76 28.10 14.70
N VAL A 545 -8.48 26.96 15.32
CA VAL A 545 -8.44 25.67 14.63
C VAL A 545 -9.43 24.67 15.24
N VAL A 546 -10.35 24.19 14.40
CA VAL A 546 -11.25 23.06 14.68
C VAL A 546 -10.69 21.82 14.00
N ALA A 547 -10.23 20.85 14.79
CA ALA A 547 -9.61 19.62 14.30
C ALA A 547 -10.56 18.44 14.41
N PHE A 548 -10.96 17.86 13.29
CA PHE A 548 -11.57 16.53 13.24
C PHE A 548 -10.44 15.53 13.15
N SER A 549 -10.18 14.76 14.21
CA SER A 549 -8.96 13.97 14.28
C SER A 549 -9.15 12.55 14.79
N HIS A 550 -8.35 11.66 14.21
CA HIS A 550 -8.20 10.27 14.65
C HIS A 550 -7.29 10.17 15.90
N PHE A 551 -6.36 11.11 16.06
CA PHE A 551 -5.33 11.10 17.10
C PHE A 551 -5.18 12.48 17.72
N ALA A 552 -5.22 12.56 19.05
CA ALA A 552 -4.95 13.78 19.80
C ALA A 552 -3.44 13.92 20.07
N CYS A 553 -2.64 13.81 19.00
CA CYS A 553 -1.17 13.84 19.09
C CYS A 553 -0.65 15.24 19.48
N LYS A 554 0.63 15.33 19.84
CA LYS A 554 1.25 16.60 20.25
C LYS A 554 1.07 17.70 19.19
N SER A 555 1.35 17.41 17.92
CA SER A 555 1.27 18.43 16.86
C SER A 555 -0.16 18.95 16.64
N THR A 556 -1.17 18.09 16.75
CA THR A 556 -2.59 18.51 16.72
C THR A 556 -2.93 19.38 17.93
N ARG A 557 -2.51 18.98 19.14
CA ARG A 557 -2.76 19.73 20.39
C ARG A 557 -2.05 21.09 20.46
N ASP A 558 -0.93 21.22 19.75
CA ASP A 558 -0.17 22.47 19.73
C ASP A 558 -0.94 23.55 18.94
N VAL A 559 -1.69 23.18 17.90
CA VAL A 559 -2.39 24.14 17.02
C VAL A 559 -3.91 24.19 17.19
N ALA A 560 -4.55 23.12 17.67
CA ALA A 560 -6.01 23.06 17.79
C ALA A 560 -6.56 23.89 18.96
N ASP A 561 -7.74 24.49 18.78
CA ASP A 561 -8.59 25.04 19.85
C ASP A 561 -9.69 24.04 20.25
N VAL A 562 -10.18 23.25 19.28
CA VAL A 562 -11.18 22.19 19.49
C VAL A 562 -10.74 20.94 18.75
N ILE A 563 -10.80 19.78 19.40
CA ILE A 563 -10.58 18.47 18.77
C ILE A 563 -11.88 17.66 18.86
N LEU A 564 -12.41 17.27 17.70
CA LEU A 564 -13.59 16.41 17.56
C LEU A 564 -13.12 15.01 17.11
N PRO A 565 -13.29 13.97 17.94
CA PRO A 565 -12.77 12.64 17.65
C PRO A 565 -13.61 11.93 16.56
N ILE A 566 -12.93 11.46 15.51
CA ILE A 566 -13.55 10.73 14.39
C ILE A 566 -12.94 9.32 14.21
N GLY A 567 -13.73 8.41 13.63
CA GLY A 567 -13.32 7.05 13.31
C GLY A 567 -12.30 6.93 12.19
N LEU A 568 -11.43 5.93 12.26
CA LEU A 568 -10.57 5.53 11.14
C LEU A 568 -11.34 4.61 10.18
N LEU A 569 -10.84 4.45 8.95
CA LEU A 569 -11.52 3.65 7.92
C LEU A 569 -11.90 2.22 8.37
N PRO A 570 -11.08 1.48 9.13
CA PRO A 570 -11.47 0.14 9.62
C PRO A 570 -12.63 0.14 10.61
N GLU A 571 -13.07 1.30 11.11
CA GLU A 571 -14.10 1.48 12.14
C GLU A 571 -15.40 2.08 11.58
N ILE A 572 -15.44 2.43 10.29
CA ILE A 572 -16.56 3.11 9.65
C ILE A 572 -16.93 2.47 8.30
N ASP A 573 -18.18 2.65 7.89
CA ASP A 573 -18.62 2.37 6.53
C ASP A 573 -18.31 3.58 5.65
N ALA A 574 -17.65 3.36 4.51
CA ALA A 574 -17.19 4.44 3.64
C ALA A 574 -17.00 3.98 2.20
N THR A 575 -16.81 4.94 1.30
CA THR A 575 -16.42 4.72 -0.09
C THR A 575 -15.14 5.48 -0.40
N LEU A 576 -14.15 4.80 -0.98
CA LEU A 576 -12.94 5.41 -1.52
C LEU A 576 -12.86 5.15 -3.02
N THR A 577 -12.31 6.10 -3.76
CA THR A 577 -12.06 6.04 -5.19
C THR A 577 -10.57 5.84 -5.44
N ASN A 578 -10.18 4.71 -5.99
CA ASN A 578 -8.78 4.39 -6.22
C ASN A 578 -8.19 5.09 -7.46
N LEU A 579 -6.92 4.81 -7.75
CA LEU A 579 -6.15 5.36 -8.87
C LEU A 579 -6.69 4.97 -10.27
N ASP A 580 -7.49 3.92 -10.39
CA ASP A 580 -8.22 3.59 -11.63
C ASP A 580 -9.52 4.39 -11.73
N GLY A 581 -9.86 5.19 -10.72
CA GLY A 581 -11.13 5.88 -10.64
C GLY A 581 -12.31 4.98 -10.27
N LYS A 582 -12.06 3.82 -9.65
CA LYS A 582 -13.10 2.87 -9.21
C LYS A 582 -13.46 3.11 -7.76
N ASP A 583 -14.75 3.23 -7.49
CA ASP A 583 -15.29 3.31 -6.14
C ASP A 583 -15.25 1.93 -5.46
N GLN A 584 -14.68 1.88 -4.27
CA GLN A 584 -14.56 0.69 -3.44
C GLN A 584 -15.17 0.97 -2.06
N ARG A 585 -15.98 0.04 -1.57
CA ARG A 585 -16.70 0.19 -0.30
C ARG A 585 -16.00 -0.54 0.84
N THR A 586 -16.10 0.03 2.03
CA THR A 586 -15.67 -0.58 3.28
C THR A 586 -16.84 -0.96 4.16
N GLN A 587 -16.63 -1.98 4.99
CA GLN A 587 -17.49 -2.30 6.13
C GLN A 587 -16.72 -2.05 7.42
N ALA A 588 -17.38 -1.42 8.40
CA ALA A 588 -16.82 -1.26 9.74
C ALA A 588 -16.50 -2.62 10.38
N ALA A 589 -15.25 -2.82 10.76
CA ALA A 589 -14.75 -4.05 11.38
C ALA A 589 -14.34 -3.85 12.85
N GLY A 590 -13.78 -2.68 13.16
CA GLY A 590 -13.43 -2.23 14.50
C GLY A 590 -14.55 -1.38 15.12
N LYS A 591 -14.57 -1.33 16.45
CA LYS A 591 -15.40 -0.39 17.21
C LYS A 591 -14.66 0.94 17.33
N LEU A 592 -15.40 2.04 17.14
CA LEU A 592 -14.90 3.38 17.41
C LEU A 592 -14.36 3.51 18.85
N PRO A 593 -13.23 4.22 19.04
CA PRO A 593 -12.59 4.35 20.35
C PRO A 593 -13.36 5.35 21.25
N GLY A 594 -13.62 4.96 22.49
CA GLY A 594 -14.29 5.83 23.48
C GLY A 594 -15.64 6.36 22.98
N GLU A 595 -15.75 7.69 22.90
CA GLU A 595 -16.91 8.45 22.43
C GLU A 595 -16.76 8.97 20.98
N ALA A 596 -15.73 8.54 20.26
CA ALA A 596 -15.57 8.88 18.85
C ALA A 596 -16.80 8.48 18.02
N ARG A 597 -17.05 9.22 16.93
CA ARG A 597 -18.18 8.99 16.03
C ARG A 597 -17.68 8.83 14.60
N ASP A 598 -18.49 8.24 13.73
CA ASP A 598 -18.28 8.33 12.29
C ASP A 598 -18.17 9.80 11.88
N GLY A 599 -17.18 10.14 11.05
CA GLY A 599 -16.91 11.54 10.73
C GLY A 599 -18.08 12.23 10.03
N TRP A 600 -18.81 11.51 9.18
CA TRP A 600 -20.03 12.02 8.55
C TRP A 600 -21.13 12.42 9.57
N LYS A 601 -21.24 11.70 10.70
CA LYS A 601 -22.20 12.04 11.77
C LYS A 601 -21.80 13.32 12.49
N VAL A 602 -20.50 13.52 12.70
CA VAL A 602 -19.97 14.75 13.31
C VAL A 602 -20.19 15.94 12.38
N LEU A 603 -19.89 15.78 11.09
CA LEU A 603 -20.13 16.81 10.07
C LEU A 603 -21.62 17.17 9.97
N ARG A 604 -22.50 16.17 10.00
CA ARG A 604 -23.95 16.35 10.08
C ARG A 604 -24.35 17.18 11.30
N ALA A 605 -23.88 16.80 12.48
CA ALA A 605 -24.21 17.51 13.72
C ALA A 605 -23.73 18.96 13.70
N LEU A 606 -22.50 19.20 13.24
CA LEU A 606 -21.95 20.56 13.09
C LEU A 606 -22.71 21.39 12.04
N GLY A 607 -23.05 20.80 10.89
CA GLY A 607 -23.84 21.46 9.86
C GLY A 607 -25.23 21.85 10.36
N GLY A 608 -25.87 20.99 11.15
CA GLY A 608 -27.14 21.29 11.82
C GLY A 608 -27.03 22.41 12.86
N GLU A 609 -25.98 22.38 13.69
CA GLU A 609 -25.69 23.45 14.66
C GLU A 609 -25.46 24.79 13.95
N LEU A 610 -24.76 24.80 12.82
CA LEU A 610 -24.53 25.97 11.99
C LEU A 610 -25.76 26.40 11.16
N GLN A 611 -26.86 25.63 11.20
CA GLN A 611 -28.08 25.82 10.41
C GLN A 611 -27.82 25.88 8.89
N LEU A 612 -26.92 25.02 8.40
CA LEU A 612 -26.59 24.92 6.99
C LEU A 612 -27.50 23.93 6.27
N ALA A 613 -27.93 24.29 5.06
CA ALA A 613 -28.77 23.42 4.23
C ALA A 613 -28.03 22.15 3.78
N GLY A 614 -28.75 21.03 3.72
CA GLY A 614 -28.22 19.75 3.24
C GLY A 614 -27.61 18.86 4.33
N PHE A 615 -27.79 19.21 5.61
CA PHE A 615 -27.35 18.40 6.76
C PHE A 615 -28.51 17.77 7.53
N GLU A 616 -29.70 17.68 6.94
CA GLU A 616 -30.94 17.16 7.54
C GLU A 616 -31.06 15.62 7.47
N PHE A 617 -30.22 14.96 6.66
CA PHE A 617 -30.20 13.50 6.50
C PHE A 617 -29.92 12.78 7.83
N THR A 618 -30.27 11.51 7.98
CA THR A 618 -30.12 10.78 9.26
C THR A 618 -29.27 9.50 9.17
N ASP A 619 -28.92 9.08 7.95
CA ASP A 619 -28.15 7.87 7.68
C ASP A 619 -27.05 8.12 6.63
N ILE A 620 -26.21 7.11 6.42
CA ILE A 620 -25.10 7.18 5.45
C ILE A 620 -25.60 7.25 3.99
N THR A 621 -26.78 6.72 3.70
CA THR A 621 -27.39 6.80 2.36
C THR A 621 -27.72 8.24 2.02
N GLY A 622 -28.31 8.98 2.95
CA GLY A 622 -28.54 10.41 2.82
C GLY A 622 -27.22 11.20 2.75
N ALA A 623 -26.20 10.83 3.54
CA ALA A 623 -24.88 11.44 3.44
C ALA A 623 -24.28 11.30 2.02
N ARG A 624 -24.39 10.12 1.41
CA ARG A 624 -23.95 9.85 0.02
C ARG A 624 -24.72 10.68 -1.00
N ALA A 625 -26.03 10.82 -0.82
CA ALA A 625 -26.87 11.62 -1.70
C ALA A 625 -26.50 13.11 -1.67
N VAL A 626 -26.16 13.63 -0.48
CA VAL A 626 -25.71 15.02 -0.30
C VAL A 626 -24.31 15.24 -0.84
N ALA A 627 -23.39 14.28 -0.60
CA ALA A 627 -21.99 14.40 -1.00
C ALA A 627 -21.86 14.71 -2.49
N GLY A 628 -22.52 13.94 -3.36
CA GLY A 628 -22.66 14.21 -4.81
C GLY A 628 -21.35 14.42 -5.58
N THR A 629 -21.37 14.37 -6.91
CA THR A 629 -20.18 14.81 -7.68
C THR A 629 -20.28 16.32 -7.93
N LYS A 630 -19.14 17.01 -7.90
CA LYS A 630 -19.07 18.47 -8.07
C LYS A 630 -17.86 18.85 -8.91
N SER A 631 -18.11 19.41 -10.08
CA SER A 631 -17.06 20.01 -10.91
C SER A 631 -16.63 21.35 -10.30
N VAL A 632 -15.32 21.59 -10.23
CA VAL A 632 -14.72 22.77 -9.61
C VAL A 632 -13.74 23.42 -10.58
N ALA A 633 -13.90 24.72 -10.82
CA ALA A 633 -12.86 25.53 -11.45
C ALA A 633 -11.77 25.84 -10.42
N VAL A 634 -10.68 25.08 -10.48
CA VAL A 634 -9.63 25.12 -9.45
C VAL A 634 -8.87 26.43 -9.49
N ALA A 635 -8.83 27.11 -8.35
CA ALA A 635 -8.01 28.30 -8.15
C ALA A 635 -6.52 27.93 -8.13
N LYS A 636 -5.70 28.84 -8.65
CA LYS A 636 -4.26 28.65 -8.83
C LYS A 636 -3.49 29.69 -8.03
N SER A 637 -2.47 29.27 -7.30
CA SER A 637 -1.47 30.17 -6.71
C SER A 637 -0.28 30.39 -7.65
N ALA A 638 0.55 31.37 -7.31
CA ALA A 638 1.81 31.58 -8.01
C ALA A 638 2.75 30.37 -7.82
N ALA A 639 3.57 30.08 -8.84
CA ALA A 639 4.58 29.04 -8.75
C ALA A 639 5.52 29.32 -7.56
N PRO A 640 5.89 28.30 -6.76
CA PRO A 640 6.84 28.49 -5.66
C PRO A 640 8.17 29.05 -6.14
N ALA A 641 8.77 29.94 -5.34
CA ALA A 641 10.11 30.41 -5.61
C ALA A 641 11.12 29.25 -5.48
N SER A 642 12.01 29.11 -6.46
CA SER A 642 13.06 28.06 -6.49
C SER A 642 14.44 28.60 -6.09
N ASN A 643 14.48 29.69 -5.33
CA ASN A 643 15.71 30.37 -4.93
C ASN A 643 16.31 29.73 -3.68
N GLY A 644 17.61 29.47 -3.69
CA GLY A 644 18.35 28.95 -2.54
C GLY A 644 19.80 28.64 -2.91
N GLN A 645 20.64 28.43 -1.91
CA GLN A 645 22.03 28.01 -2.09
C GLN A 645 22.21 26.56 -1.62
N GLY A 646 23.23 25.87 -2.14
CA GLY A 646 23.55 24.51 -1.75
C GLY A 646 22.87 23.42 -2.58
N LEU A 647 22.77 22.24 -1.99
CA LEU A 647 22.31 21.00 -2.62
C LEU A 647 20.80 21.03 -2.85
N GLU A 648 20.33 20.44 -3.94
CA GLU A 648 18.90 20.25 -4.18
C GLU A 648 18.35 19.10 -3.34
N LEU A 649 17.22 19.30 -2.68
CA LEU A 649 16.63 18.32 -1.79
C LEU A 649 15.69 17.39 -2.55
N ALA A 650 16.03 16.11 -2.61
CA ALA A 650 15.11 15.04 -2.99
C ALA A 650 14.40 14.53 -1.74
N VAL A 651 13.07 14.49 -1.77
CA VAL A 651 12.25 14.05 -0.63
C VAL A 651 11.38 12.87 -1.06
N THR A 652 11.50 11.76 -0.37
CA THR A 652 10.61 10.60 -0.51
C THR A 652 9.81 10.37 0.78
N ALA A 653 8.66 9.72 0.70
CA ALA A 653 7.95 9.33 1.91
C ALA A 653 8.61 8.08 2.53
N ALA A 654 8.88 8.08 3.83
CA ALA A 654 9.29 6.87 4.53
C ALA A 654 8.12 5.86 4.51
N ILE A 655 8.36 4.66 3.98
CA ILE A 655 7.31 3.67 3.64
C ILE A 655 6.33 3.40 4.80
N TYR A 656 6.83 3.36 6.04
CA TYR A 656 6.05 3.09 7.25
C TYR A 656 5.74 4.33 8.10
N ARG A 657 5.82 5.53 7.52
CA ARG A 657 5.51 6.79 8.23
C ARG A 657 4.66 7.77 7.43
N ILE A 658 3.97 7.25 6.41
CA ILE A 658 3.24 8.06 5.43
C ILE A 658 1.95 8.68 5.96
N ASP A 659 1.36 8.13 7.02
CA ASP A 659 0.17 8.66 7.67
C ASP A 659 0.17 8.36 9.17
N GLY A 660 -0.75 8.99 9.90
CA GLY A 660 -0.85 8.87 11.36
C GLY A 660 -1.08 7.45 11.86
N THR A 661 -1.74 6.57 11.11
CA THR A 661 -2.01 5.19 11.55
C THR A 661 -0.75 4.35 11.47
N VAL A 662 -0.04 4.41 10.33
CA VAL A 662 1.13 3.59 10.08
C VAL A 662 2.31 3.99 10.97
N ARG A 663 2.44 5.29 11.29
CA ARG A 663 3.43 5.79 12.28
C ARG A 663 3.29 5.17 13.66
N ARG A 664 2.11 4.65 14.00
CA ARG A 664 1.75 4.06 15.29
C ARG A 664 1.70 2.52 15.26
N ALA A 665 2.04 1.90 14.13
CA ALA A 665 2.17 0.45 14.03
C ALA A 665 3.60 0.03 14.42
N GLU A 666 3.77 -0.36 15.68
CA GLU A 666 5.08 -0.71 16.28
C GLU A 666 5.88 -1.71 15.44
N ALA A 667 5.24 -2.78 14.94
CA ALA A 667 5.93 -3.80 14.15
C ALA A 667 6.49 -3.23 12.83
N LEU A 668 5.80 -2.26 12.23
CA LEU A 668 6.28 -1.55 11.04
C LEU A 668 7.39 -0.54 11.41
N GLN A 669 7.32 0.09 12.58
CA GLN A 669 8.39 0.97 13.06
C GLN A 669 9.68 0.21 13.38
N ALA A 670 9.57 -1.05 13.81
CA ALA A 670 10.71 -1.93 14.05
C ALA A 670 11.27 -2.57 12.76
N HIS A 671 10.59 -2.41 11.62
CA HIS A 671 11.01 -3.04 10.36
C HIS A 671 12.30 -2.42 9.81
N PRO A 672 13.23 -3.20 9.23
CA PRO A 672 14.49 -2.67 8.68
C PRO A 672 14.35 -1.62 7.57
N LEU A 673 13.22 -1.62 6.86
CA LEU A 673 12.89 -0.58 5.86
C LEU A 673 12.53 0.78 6.51
N ASN A 674 12.29 0.84 7.82
CA ASN A 674 12.15 2.09 8.56
C ASN A 674 13.53 2.55 9.06
N VAL A 675 14.31 3.10 8.12
CA VAL A 675 15.75 3.40 8.24
C VAL A 675 16.11 4.64 9.07
N GLY A 676 15.12 5.30 9.70
CA GLY A 676 15.31 6.46 10.60
C GLY A 676 15.59 7.78 9.86
N ASP A 677 15.56 8.89 10.60
CA ASP A 677 15.88 10.21 10.07
C ASP A 677 17.38 10.33 9.77
N ARG A 678 17.69 10.74 8.53
CA ARG A 678 19.06 10.89 8.03
C ARG A 678 19.08 11.80 6.81
N ILE A 679 20.27 12.26 6.44
CA ILE A 679 20.55 12.90 5.16
C ILE A 679 21.52 12.05 4.36
N VAL A 680 21.13 11.67 3.15
CA VAL A 680 21.96 10.89 2.24
C VAL A 680 22.61 11.80 1.21
N LEU A 681 23.92 11.74 1.09
CA LEU A 681 24.72 12.60 0.23
C LEU A 681 25.56 11.79 -0.75
N ASN A 682 25.79 12.34 -1.94
CA ASN A 682 26.81 11.81 -2.83
C ASN A 682 28.21 11.93 -2.17
N PRO A 683 29.15 10.97 -2.37
CA PRO A 683 30.49 11.05 -1.81
C PRO A 683 31.24 12.36 -2.08
N ALA A 684 31.11 12.92 -3.29
CA ALA A 684 31.77 14.18 -3.65
C ALA A 684 31.16 15.38 -2.91
N ASP A 685 29.85 15.39 -2.72
CA ASP A 685 29.13 16.46 -2.00
C ASP A 685 29.39 16.38 -0.49
N ALA A 686 29.44 15.17 0.08
CA ALA A 686 29.81 14.96 1.48
C ALA A 686 31.23 15.47 1.76
N GLN A 687 32.18 15.13 0.88
CA GLN A 687 33.56 15.63 0.96
C GLN A 687 33.62 17.15 0.85
N ALA A 688 32.89 17.76 -0.10
CA ALA A 688 32.84 19.20 -0.28
C ALA A 688 32.22 19.93 0.92
N ALA A 689 31.23 19.31 1.57
CA ALA A 689 30.60 19.82 2.80
C ALA A 689 31.43 19.55 4.08
N GLY A 690 32.52 18.79 3.99
CA GLY A 690 33.38 18.46 5.13
C GLY A 690 32.72 17.53 6.15
N VAL A 691 31.84 16.62 5.69
CA VAL A 691 31.13 15.64 6.54
C VAL A 691 31.42 14.21 6.10
N ALA A 692 31.41 13.28 7.06
CA ALA A 692 31.67 11.85 6.83
C ALA A 692 30.47 10.96 7.20
N GLU A 693 30.51 9.70 6.73
CA GLU A 693 29.55 8.65 7.12
C GLU A 693 29.37 8.59 8.65
N GLY A 694 28.12 8.58 9.11
CA GLY A 694 27.76 8.51 10.52
C GLY A 694 27.96 9.80 11.32
N GLN A 695 28.54 10.85 10.73
CA GLN A 695 28.67 12.16 11.38
C GLN A 695 27.33 12.89 11.43
N MET A 696 27.09 13.67 12.47
CA MET A 696 25.95 14.60 12.51
C MET A 696 26.25 15.83 11.66
N ALA A 697 25.35 16.16 10.74
CA ALA A 697 25.40 17.40 9.96
C ALA A 697 24.28 18.34 10.38
N LYS A 698 24.60 19.64 10.41
CA LYS A 698 23.60 20.69 10.49
C LYS A 698 23.14 21.01 9.06
N VAL A 699 21.87 20.74 8.82
CA VAL A 699 21.20 20.97 7.54
C VAL A 699 20.26 22.15 7.70
N GLY A 700 20.26 23.07 6.76
CA GLY A 700 19.38 24.22 6.81
C GLY A 700 18.92 24.65 5.43
N ASN A 701 17.69 25.14 5.35
CA ASN A 701 17.26 26.06 4.31
C ASN A 701 16.89 27.39 4.98
N GLY A 702 16.63 28.45 4.21
CA GLY A 702 16.22 29.74 4.77
C GLY A 702 14.90 29.72 5.58
N ILE A 703 14.27 28.55 5.76
CA ILE A 703 12.98 28.33 6.42
C ILE A 703 13.15 27.60 7.76
N GLY A 704 14.04 26.61 7.83
CA GLY A 704 14.22 25.73 8.98
C GLY A 704 15.56 25.00 8.98
N THR A 705 15.92 24.44 10.14
CA THR A 705 17.16 23.70 10.34
C THR A 705 16.90 22.34 10.97
N ALA A 706 17.73 21.36 10.64
CA ALA A 706 17.74 20.02 11.20
C ALA A 706 19.17 19.60 11.54
N ALA A 707 19.31 18.73 12.54
CA ALA A 707 20.55 18.00 12.79
C ALA A 707 20.29 16.55 12.39
N LEU A 708 20.99 16.04 11.37
CA LEU A 708 20.73 14.72 10.80
C LEU A 708 22.04 13.90 10.70
N PRO A 709 22.00 12.59 10.99
CA PRO A 709 23.13 11.73 10.70
C PRO A 709 23.33 11.64 9.18
N VAL A 710 24.58 11.71 8.75
CA VAL A 710 24.99 11.63 7.34
C VAL A 710 25.15 10.18 6.93
N VAL A 711 24.56 9.84 5.80
CA VAL A 711 24.85 8.63 5.03
C VAL A 711 25.44 9.04 3.69
N VAL A 712 26.51 8.38 3.27
CA VAL A 712 27.22 8.63 2.03
C VAL A 712 26.91 7.52 1.05
N ASP A 713 26.25 7.86 -0.06
CA ASP A 713 25.81 6.90 -1.05
C ASP A 713 25.96 7.45 -2.47
N ALA A 714 26.73 6.74 -3.31
CA ALA A 714 26.97 7.12 -4.70
C ALA A 714 25.72 7.03 -5.59
N ARG A 715 24.63 6.40 -5.11
CA ARG A 715 23.33 6.34 -5.79
C ARG A 715 22.60 7.68 -5.81
N VAL A 716 22.96 8.63 -4.95
CA VAL A 716 22.41 9.99 -4.97
C VAL A 716 23.12 10.82 -6.05
N ALA A 717 22.35 11.52 -6.89
CA ALA A 717 22.92 12.39 -7.92
C ALA A 717 23.83 13.48 -7.32
N ALA A 718 24.90 13.85 -8.02
CA ALA A 718 25.75 14.96 -7.59
C ALA A 718 24.96 16.28 -7.52
N GLY A 719 25.21 17.07 -6.49
CA GLY A 719 24.49 18.30 -6.17
C GLY A 719 23.13 18.06 -5.48
N VAL A 720 22.85 16.85 -5.01
CA VAL A 720 21.59 16.47 -4.36
C VAL A 720 21.82 15.97 -2.93
N ALA A 721 20.90 16.33 -2.05
CA ALA A 721 20.72 15.70 -0.74
C ALA A 721 19.39 14.95 -0.72
N TRP A 722 19.37 13.72 -0.22
CA TRP A 722 18.15 12.92 -0.10
C TRP A 722 17.74 12.75 1.37
N ILE A 723 16.47 13.01 1.66
CA ILE A 723 15.84 12.77 2.96
C ILE A 723 14.51 12.03 2.79
N GLU A 724 14.03 11.43 3.89
CA GLU A 724 12.67 10.90 3.96
C GLU A 724 11.76 11.79 4.81
N SER A 725 10.52 12.00 4.37
CA SER A 725 9.48 12.68 5.12
C SER A 725 8.81 11.75 6.15
N GLY A 726 8.02 12.32 7.06
CA GLY A 726 7.35 11.58 8.15
C GLY A 726 8.17 11.48 9.44
N TYR A 727 9.38 12.06 9.48
CA TYR A 727 10.17 12.23 10.70
C TYR A 727 10.09 13.68 11.19
N GLY A 728 9.97 13.87 12.51
CA GLY A 728 9.99 15.21 13.10
C GLY A 728 11.30 15.96 12.86
N ALA A 729 12.42 15.23 12.72
CA ALA A 729 13.73 15.82 12.43
C ALA A 729 13.86 16.36 11.01
N THR A 730 13.18 15.75 10.02
CA THR A 730 13.24 16.18 8.61
C THR A 730 12.13 17.15 8.23
N ALA A 731 11.00 17.15 8.97
CA ALA A 731 9.86 18.04 8.72
C ALA A 731 10.20 19.54 8.58
N PRO A 732 11.15 20.12 9.35
CA PRO A 732 11.54 21.53 9.19
C PRO A 732 12.18 21.88 7.84
N LEU A 733 12.75 20.90 7.13
CA LEU A 733 13.48 21.13 5.88
C LEU A 733 12.56 21.26 4.66
N GLY A 734 11.34 20.73 4.68
CA GLY A 734 10.41 20.85 3.57
C GLY A 734 11.01 20.37 2.23
N ALA A 735 11.08 21.26 1.23
CA ALA A 735 11.71 21.02 -0.08
C ALA A 735 12.55 22.23 -0.52
N GLY A 736 13.28 22.10 -1.64
CA GLY A 736 14.08 23.20 -2.21
C GLY A 736 15.57 22.93 -2.12
N ARG A 737 16.37 23.94 -1.77
CA ARG A 737 17.83 23.80 -1.60
C ARG A 737 18.24 23.87 -0.14
N VAL A 738 19.24 23.07 0.22
CA VAL A 738 19.78 22.99 1.59
C VAL A 738 21.29 23.21 1.61
N THR A 739 21.75 23.91 2.63
CA THR A 739 23.17 23.96 3.01
C THR A 739 23.44 22.87 4.03
N VAL A 740 24.53 22.14 3.84
CA VAL A 740 24.99 21.10 4.76
C VAL A 740 26.36 21.52 5.29
N VAL A 741 26.50 21.55 6.61
CA VAL A 741 27.77 21.81 7.29
C VAL A 741 27.94 20.81 8.43
N SER A 742 29.18 20.54 8.83
CA SER A 742 29.45 19.79 10.06
C SER A 742 28.70 20.44 11.23
N ALA A 743 27.98 19.63 12.02
CA ALA A 743 27.29 20.09 13.22
C ALA A 743 28.27 20.53 14.32
#